data_AF-A0A954TFV2-F1
#
_entry.id   AF-A0A954TFV2-F1
#
_cell.length_a   1.000
_cell.length_b   1.000
_cell.length_c   1.000
_cell.angle_alpha   90.00
_cell.angle_beta   90.00
_cell.angle_gamma   90.00
#
_symmetry.space_group_name_H-M   'P 1'
#
loop_
_entity.id
_entity.type
_entity.pdbx_description
1 polymer ?
#
loop_
_entity_poly.entity_id
_entity_poly.type
_entity_poly.pdbx_seq_one_letter_code
_entity_poly.pdbx_strand_id
1 'polypeptide(L)'
;MSCSISPLRRIFTSNILVAQYDDRPVPKVIDFGVAKATHQKLTEKTLYTQLGQIVGTLEYMSPEQAVLNQLDVDTRTDVYSLGVVLYELLVGETPLNGKELRSQGLEQILRTIREQEPPRPSLRLSSQGGAAAQTAAYRKTDQSSLSRTLRGDLDWIVMKALEKDRSRRYESASRLAEDLNNYLQGDTVEARPPTIAYRTAKLWKRNRVLVSAASAVVLALSLGFLGMWNRQAELERLLGERDAAIVSWHQSLIERGIEAALQGDLKAAKQISLEARQAKAPEEWTLLILGLAYQFTGDSPQARKLLADAHRLSPDNLGISCALKMAAIGDTGAYTATSAASQEGGFDESLFDLPPSKEFGRYELLFRGWSQVYEDPTEAIKTIDQVIESDRPWPFAQAMMAMCLFHEAYDTGEARYALQALEKIRPFESQTPDSPFILFVRLHCRIAACLFASEEVDLAKLLSEMEELAKAMERFPNGWAADSRFAYYELVDSPRVAEEFKKARNDWWQALRAAVLLRFDESWSLENQRNASSDSPFQAIGDACALAITGESQLAMEIYNSLDGLDALTLVASLEIPLLVGDLGFVESESAYALSTLASGVDTSFNNAIARLRFLSGGSESDLLAEVDGSLTGEVQAHYLIGLRLRALSDNRCFDHFRKCVETKQIWMRQYHFSKTLLMREELEVPNLINRPVGNARQ
;
A
#
# COMPACT_ATOMS: atom_id res chain seq x y z
N MET A 1 -65.57 19.55 60.90
CA MET A 1 -66.82 20.16 60.40
C MET A 1 -66.64 20.43 58.92
N SER A 2 -67.11 19.51 58.08
CA SER A 2 -67.06 19.58 56.62
C SER A 2 -68.19 20.47 56.12
N CYS A 3 -67.91 21.76 55.92
CA CYS A 3 -68.83 22.68 55.29
C CYS A 3 -68.75 22.46 53.77
N SER A 4 -69.75 21.77 53.20
CA SER A 4 -69.88 21.61 51.76
C SER A 4 -70.31 22.97 51.18
N ILE A 5 -69.34 23.75 50.68
CA ILE A 5 -69.60 25.04 50.04
C ILE A 5 -70.21 24.75 48.67
N SER A 6 -71.48 25.11 48.50
CA SER A 6 -72.20 25.01 47.21
C SER A 6 -71.58 25.99 46.20
N PRO A 7 -71.58 25.68 44.89
CA PRO A 7 -71.08 26.60 43.86
C PRO A 7 -71.79 27.95 43.92
N LEU A 8 -71.00 29.02 43.83
CA LEU A 8 -71.45 30.42 43.88
C LEU A 8 -72.03 30.81 42.51
N ARG A 9 -73.29 30.45 42.26
CA ARG A 9 -73.99 30.68 40.99
C ARG A 9 -74.08 32.15 40.50
N ARG A 10 -73.51 33.13 41.22
CA ARG A 10 -73.46 34.57 40.88
C ARG A 10 -72.15 35.23 41.32
N ILE A 11 -71.10 35.17 40.48
CA ILE A 11 -69.87 35.97 40.64
C ILE A 11 -69.82 37.02 39.52
N PHE A 12 -69.87 38.31 39.89
CA PHE A 12 -69.67 39.45 39.00
C PHE A 12 -69.14 40.64 39.80
N THR A 13 -68.58 41.65 39.15
CA THR A 13 -67.75 42.70 39.79
C THR A 13 -68.44 43.44 40.94
N SER A 14 -69.75 43.72 40.86
CA SER A 14 -70.46 44.42 41.95
C SER A 14 -70.73 43.56 43.19
N ASN A 15 -70.49 42.24 43.12
CA ASN A 15 -70.59 41.34 44.28
C ASN A 15 -69.25 41.19 45.03
N ILE A 16 -68.20 41.91 44.60
CA ILE A 16 -66.89 41.96 45.21
C ILE A 16 -66.68 43.35 45.82
N LEU A 17 -66.72 43.45 47.15
CA LEU A 17 -66.38 44.69 47.86
C LEU A 17 -64.92 44.66 48.32
N VAL A 18 -64.26 45.81 48.26
CA VAL A 18 -62.92 45.98 48.81
C VAL A 18 -63.06 46.64 50.18
N ALA A 19 -62.71 45.91 51.24
CA ALA A 19 -62.63 46.44 52.60
C ALA A 19 -61.17 46.76 52.93
N GLN A 20 -60.92 47.80 53.72
CA GLN A 20 -59.59 48.03 54.28
C GLN A 20 -59.44 47.28 55.61
N TYR A 21 -58.40 46.46 55.69
CA TYR A 21 -57.93 45.86 56.93
C TYR A 21 -56.42 46.14 57.02
N ASP A 22 -55.96 46.75 58.12
CA ASP A 22 -54.55 47.07 58.38
C ASP A 22 -53.85 47.75 57.18
N ASP A 23 -54.46 48.81 56.64
CA ASP A 23 -53.99 49.58 55.46
C ASP A 23 -53.82 48.76 54.17
N ARG A 24 -54.36 47.54 54.12
CA ARG A 24 -54.35 46.68 52.93
C ARG A 24 -55.77 46.53 52.36
N PRO A 25 -55.96 46.72 51.05
CA PRO A 25 -57.23 46.44 50.40
C PRO A 25 -57.45 44.92 50.36
N VAL A 26 -58.51 44.44 51.02
CA VAL A 26 -58.90 43.03 51.04
C VAL A 26 -60.23 42.86 50.31
N PRO A 27 -60.28 42.14 49.17
CA PRO A 27 -61.53 41.84 48.49
C PRO A 27 -62.37 40.83 49.29
N LYS A 28 -63.68 41.07 49.37
CA LYS A 28 -64.68 40.23 50.05
C LYS A 28 -65.88 40.03 49.12
N VAL A 29 -66.38 38.80 49.05
CA VAL A 29 -67.60 38.47 48.29
C VAL A 29 -68.81 38.62 49.21
N ILE A 30 -69.84 39.36 48.78
CA ILE A 30 -70.92 39.83 49.69
C ILE A 30 -72.33 39.33 49.36
N ASP A 31 -72.52 38.44 48.39
CA ASP A 31 -73.85 37.94 48.00
C ASP A 31 -73.86 36.41 47.76
N PHE A 32 -74.28 35.66 48.79
CA PHE A 32 -74.42 34.19 48.76
C PHE A 32 -75.87 33.72 48.52
N GLY A 33 -76.79 34.61 48.13
CA GLY A 33 -78.25 34.49 48.31
C GLY A 33 -79.06 33.55 47.40
N VAL A 34 -78.48 32.65 46.59
CA VAL A 34 -79.23 31.62 45.82
C VAL A 34 -78.47 30.28 45.71
N ALA A 35 -77.97 29.77 46.83
CA ALA A 35 -77.58 28.37 46.93
C ALA A 35 -78.82 27.53 47.34
N LYS A 36 -79.57 26.98 46.38
CA LYS A 36 -80.73 26.12 46.68
C LYS A 36 -80.60 24.71 46.07
N ALA A 37 -80.53 23.75 47.00
CA ALA A 37 -81.03 22.37 47.00
C ALA A 37 -81.09 21.59 45.66
N THR A 38 -80.17 20.65 45.49
CA THR A 38 -79.98 19.79 44.31
C THR A 38 -80.96 18.61 44.17
N HIS A 39 -82.11 18.57 44.85
CA HIS A 39 -83.04 17.43 44.72
C HIS A 39 -84.51 17.81 44.89
N GLN A 40 -85.20 18.14 43.80
CA GLN A 40 -86.64 17.90 43.64
C GLN A 40 -87.05 17.94 42.15
N LYS A 41 -87.75 16.88 41.69
CA LYS A 41 -88.32 16.77 40.33
C LYS A 41 -89.46 17.79 40.17
N LEU A 42 -89.32 18.72 39.23
CA LEU A 42 -90.38 19.64 38.82
C LEU A 42 -91.26 18.95 37.76
N THR A 43 -92.54 18.76 38.07
CA THR A 43 -93.57 18.26 37.14
C THR A 43 -94.05 19.34 36.17
N GLU A 44 -94.51 18.90 34.99
CA GLU A 44 -94.74 19.59 33.71
C GLU A 44 -95.76 20.76 33.66
N LYS A 45 -96.12 21.41 34.77
CA LYS A 45 -97.13 22.50 34.80
C LYS A 45 -96.62 23.90 35.20
N THR A 46 -95.32 24.08 35.38
CA THR A 46 -94.71 25.39 35.69
C THR A 46 -93.97 26.00 34.49
N LEU A 47 -94.18 25.47 33.28
CA LEU A 47 -93.41 25.77 32.07
C LEU A 47 -93.93 26.91 31.19
N TYR A 48 -95.03 27.60 31.55
CA TYR A 48 -95.57 28.69 30.74
C TYR A 48 -96.17 29.80 31.61
N THR A 49 -95.35 30.79 31.99
CA THR A 49 -95.65 32.24 32.23
C THR A 49 -94.73 32.86 33.29
N GLN A 50 -93.47 33.08 32.91
CA GLN A 50 -92.71 34.29 33.27
C GLN A 50 -91.63 34.54 32.20
N LEU A 51 -92.05 34.44 30.93
CA LEU A 51 -91.34 35.00 29.78
C LEU A 51 -91.54 36.52 29.85
N GLY A 52 -90.48 37.30 30.11
CA GLY A 52 -90.53 38.76 29.94
C GLY A 52 -89.55 39.61 30.75
N GLN A 53 -88.90 39.09 31.80
CA GLN A 53 -87.89 39.85 32.55
C GLN A 53 -86.70 38.96 32.92
N ILE A 54 -85.69 38.95 32.04
CA ILE A 54 -84.34 38.53 32.46
C ILE A 54 -83.74 39.74 33.16
N VAL A 55 -83.93 39.78 34.47
CA VAL A 55 -83.19 40.70 35.35
C VAL A 55 -82.05 39.89 35.96
N GLY A 56 -80.85 40.02 35.39
CA GLY A 56 -79.62 39.38 35.87
C GLY A 56 -78.43 39.59 34.91
N THR A 57 -77.21 39.59 35.46
CA THR A 57 -75.93 39.92 34.78
C THR A 57 -75.51 38.82 33.79
N LEU A 58 -76.14 38.81 32.61
CA LEU A 58 -75.91 37.83 31.52
C LEU A 58 -74.46 37.77 31.04
N GLU A 59 -73.69 38.84 31.25
CA GLU A 59 -72.30 38.99 30.78
C GLU A 59 -71.31 38.06 31.51
N TYR A 60 -71.68 37.53 32.68
CA TYR A 60 -70.84 36.65 33.52
C TYR A 60 -71.35 35.20 33.52
N MET A 61 -72.42 34.93 32.78
CA MET A 61 -73.05 33.61 32.69
C MET A 61 -72.15 32.63 31.93
N SER A 62 -71.96 31.46 32.52
CA SER A 62 -71.21 30.37 31.88
C SER A 62 -72.03 29.68 30.77
N PRO A 63 -71.38 29.03 29.78
CA PRO A 63 -72.06 28.31 28.71
C PRO A 63 -73.05 27.23 29.18
N GLU A 64 -72.71 26.51 30.25
CA GLU A 64 -73.53 25.48 30.87
C GLU A 64 -74.78 26.05 31.55
N GLN A 65 -74.71 27.29 32.07
CA GLN A 65 -75.88 28.00 32.59
C GLN A 65 -76.82 28.50 31.49
N ALA A 66 -76.32 28.60 30.25
CA ALA A 66 -77.09 29.02 29.09
C ALA A 66 -77.82 27.87 28.37
N VAL A 67 -77.82 26.65 28.94
CA VAL A 67 -78.58 25.49 28.46
C VAL A 67 -79.93 25.41 29.19
N LEU A 68 -81.02 25.14 28.45
CA LEU A 68 -82.40 25.12 28.97
C LEU A 68 -82.67 24.02 30.04
N ASN A 69 -81.73 23.10 30.28
CA ASN A 69 -81.85 22.00 31.24
C ASN A 69 -80.73 22.08 32.30
N GLN A 70 -80.97 22.82 33.38
CA GLN A 70 -79.99 23.29 34.37
C GLN A 70 -79.48 22.24 35.40
N LEU A 71 -79.48 20.95 35.04
CA LEU A 71 -79.23 19.85 35.99
C LEU A 71 -77.74 19.55 36.27
N ASP A 72 -76.80 20.19 35.56
CA ASP A 72 -75.37 19.80 35.57
C ASP A 72 -74.42 21.01 35.71
N VAL A 73 -74.70 21.91 36.66
CA VAL A 73 -73.86 23.09 36.99
C VAL A 73 -72.95 22.76 38.18
N ASP A 74 -71.63 22.83 37.99
CA ASP A 74 -70.60 22.52 39.00
C ASP A 74 -69.71 23.76 39.34
N THR A 75 -68.65 23.56 40.13
CA THR A 75 -67.73 24.63 40.56
C THR A 75 -66.96 25.31 39.42
N ARG A 76 -66.91 24.73 38.21
CA ARG A 76 -66.22 25.33 37.04
C ARG A 76 -67.01 26.48 36.43
N THR A 77 -68.31 26.56 36.72
CA THR A 77 -69.11 27.75 36.44
C THR A 77 -68.53 28.97 37.17
N ASP A 78 -68.13 28.81 38.42
CA ASP A 78 -67.52 29.89 39.21
C ASP A 78 -66.14 30.29 38.62
N VAL A 79 -65.38 29.33 38.09
CA VAL A 79 -64.12 29.57 37.37
C VAL A 79 -64.34 30.41 36.11
N TYR A 80 -65.40 30.14 35.35
CA TYR A 80 -65.74 30.94 34.16
C TYR A 80 -66.09 32.38 34.56
N SER A 81 -66.95 32.55 35.56
CA SER A 81 -67.32 33.89 36.04
C SER A 81 -66.12 34.65 36.62
N LEU A 82 -65.22 33.99 37.36
CA LEU A 82 -63.93 34.56 37.78
C LEU A 82 -63.02 34.90 36.60
N GLY A 83 -63.04 34.09 35.53
CA GLY A 83 -62.36 34.38 34.27
C GLY A 83 -62.90 35.63 33.58
N VAL A 84 -64.22 35.84 33.60
CA VAL A 84 -64.87 37.07 33.10
C VAL A 84 -64.46 38.27 33.94
N VAL A 85 -64.47 38.15 35.27
CA VAL A 85 -63.98 39.21 36.19
C VAL A 85 -62.51 39.52 35.93
N LEU A 86 -61.65 38.50 35.79
CA LEU A 86 -60.24 38.69 35.50
C LEU A 86 -60.04 39.38 34.14
N TYR A 87 -60.78 38.97 33.12
CA TYR A 87 -60.75 39.60 31.81
C TYR A 87 -61.14 41.08 31.89
N GLU A 88 -62.24 41.38 32.58
CA GLU A 88 -62.71 42.74 32.78
C GLU A 88 -61.73 43.58 33.61
N LEU A 89 -61.13 43.02 34.66
CA LEU A 89 -60.08 43.70 35.40
C LEU A 89 -58.90 44.01 34.48
N LEU A 90 -58.50 43.09 33.61
CA LEU A 90 -57.33 43.26 32.71
C LEU A 90 -57.60 44.23 31.56
N VAL A 91 -58.82 44.25 31.00
CA VAL A 91 -59.16 44.96 29.77
C VAL A 91 -60.04 46.21 30.00
N GLY A 92 -60.87 46.19 31.04
CA GLY A 92 -61.86 47.23 31.37
C GLY A 92 -63.28 46.96 30.82
N GLU A 93 -63.47 45.87 30.07
CA GLU A 93 -64.76 45.43 29.53
C GLU A 93 -64.90 43.91 29.68
N THR A 94 -66.13 43.41 29.69
CA THR A 94 -66.40 41.96 29.68
C THR A 94 -66.00 41.31 28.34
N PRO A 95 -65.68 40.00 28.29
CA PRO A 95 -65.23 39.31 27.08
C PRO A 95 -66.24 39.37 25.93
N LEU A 96 -67.53 39.32 26.26
CA LEU A 96 -68.64 39.56 25.35
C LEU A 96 -69.23 40.95 25.63
N ASN A 97 -69.57 41.69 24.57
CA ASN A 97 -70.07 43.05 24.70
C ASN A 97 -71.50 43.06 25.26
N GLY A 98 -71.69 43.53 26.49
CA GLY A 98 -72.99 43.56 27.16
C GLY A 98 -74.05 44.41 26.42
N LYS A 99 -73.66 45.46 25.68
CA LYS A 99 -74.61 46.26 24.88
C LYS A 99 -75.12 45.47 23.66
N GLU A 100 -74.24 44.74 22.99
CA GLU A 100 -74.60 43.89 21.85
C GLU A 100 -75.45 42.69 22.30
N LEU A 101 -75.06 42.03 23.39
CA LEU A 101 -75.83 40.92 23.98
C LEU A 101 -77.27 41.34 24.29
N ARG A 102 -77.47 42.47 24.98
CA ARG A 102 -78.82 42.93 25.36
C ARG A 102 -79.68 43.43 24.18
N SER A 103 -79.07 43.64 23.00
CA SER A 103 -79.80 44.02 21.78
C SER A 103 -80.38 42.82 21.01
N GLN A 104 -80.07 41.59 21.43
CA GLN A 104 -80.49 40.34 20.78
C GLN A 104 -81.71 39.71 21.48
N GLY A 105 -82.43 38.83 20.77
CA GLY A 105 -83.47 37.99 21.39
C GLY A 105 -82.87 36.91 22.31
N LEU A 106 -83.65 36.42 23.29
CA LEU A 106 -83.20 35.49 24.33
C LEU A 106 -82.45 34.26 23.78
N GLU A 107 -82.99 33.59 22.76
CA GLU A 107 -82.34 32.43 22.15
C GLU A 107 -80.97 32.77 21.56
N GLN A 108 -80.86 33.94 20.93
CA GLN A 108 -79.63 34.43 20.33
C GLN A 108 -78.59 34.84 21.40
N ILE A 109 -79.03 35.38 22.55
CA ILE A 109 -78.15 35.65 23.71
C ILE A 109 -77.54 34.35 24.24
N LEU A 110 -78.38 33.33 24.48
CA LEU A 110 -77.92 32.04 25.02
C LEU A 110 -76.98 31.34 24.03
N ARG A 111 -77.29 31.41 22.74
CA ARG A 111 -76.42 30.92 21.67
C ARG A 111 -75.07 31.65 21.67
N THR A 112 -75.08 32.98 21.81
CA THR A 112 -73.87 33.80 21.85
C THR A 112 -72.98 33.44 23.05
N ILE A 113 -73.56 33.25 24.24
CA ILE A 113 -72.81 32.82 25.44
C ILE A 113 -72.17 31.44 25.22
N ARG A 114 -72.85 30.53 24.53
CA ARG A 114 -72.39 29.16 24.26
C ARG A 114 -71.35 29.04 23.15
N GLU A 115 -71.51 29.81 22.08
CA GLU A 115 -70.77 29.59 20.82
C GLU A 115 -69.77 30.69 20.48
N GLN A 116 -69.97 31.94 20.93
CA GLN A 116 -69.05 33.02 20.59
C GLN A 116 -67.79 32.97 21.46
N GLU A 117 -66.66 32.70 20.81
CA GLU A 117 -65.34 32.77 21.44
C GLU A 117 -64.90 34.22 21.67
N PRO A 118 -64.49 34.58 22.90
CA PRO A 118 -64.00 35.93 23.18
C PRO A 118 -62.61 36.14 22.57
N PRO A 119 -62.28 37.36 22.11
CA PRO A 119 -60.91 37.69 21.72
C PRO A 119 -59.98 37.63 22.94
N ARG A 120 -58.72 37.24 22.74
CA ARG A 120 -57.72 37.24 23.82
C ARG A 120 -57.53 38.64 24.42
N PRO A 121 -57.24 38.79 25.73
CA PRO A 121 -57.06 40.10 26.37
C PRO A 121 -56.09 41.03 25.65
N SER A 122 -54.92 40.51 25.22
CA SER A 122 -53.92 41.31 24.50
C SER A 122 -54.42 41.82 23.14
N LEU A 123 -55.22 41.00 22.44
CA LEU A 123 -55.83 41.35 21.15
C LEU A 123 -56.93 42.39 21.34
N ARG A 124 -57.81 42.21 22.34
CA ARG A 124 -58.89 43.14 22.66
C ARG A 124 -58.36 44.53 23.02
N LEU A 125 -57.30 44.59 23.81
CA LEU A 125 -56.61 45.85 24.10
C LEU A 125 -55.91 46.44 22.87
N SER A 126 -55.48 45.65 21.90
CA SER A 126 -54.83 46.17 20.68
C SER A 126 -55.82 46.67 19.63
N SER A 127 -57.08 46.20 19.64
CA SER A 127 -58.07 46.49 18.60
C SER A 127 -59.10 47.58 18.97
N GLN A 128 -59.20 47.99 20.24
CA GLN A 128 -60.13 49.04 20.69
C GLN A 128 -59.41 50.33 21.12
N GLY A 129 -59.84 51.49 20.61
CA GLY A 129 -59.20 52.78 20.89
C GLY A 129 -59.68 53.54 22.16
N GLY A 130 -60.90 53.29 22.65
CA GLY A 130 -61.52 54.09 23.72
C GLY A 130 -61.34 53.55 25.15
N ALA A 131 -61.93 52.39 25.45
CA ALA A 131 -61.91 51.78 26.78
C ALA A 131 -60.50 51.30 27.19
N ALA A 132 -59.72 50.77 26.24
CA ALA A 132 -58.35 50.31 26.48
C ALA A 132 -57.40 51.45 26.90
N ALA A 133 -57.56 52.66 26.33
CA ALA A 133 -56.78 53.84 26.68
C ALA A 133 -57.08 54.32 28.11
N GLN A 134 -58.34 54.23 28.54
CA GLN A 134 -58.75 54.58 29.90
C GLN A 134 -58.23 53.57 30.94
N THR A 135 -58.31 52.27 30.67
CA THR A 135 -57.73 51.21 31.53
C THR A 135 -56.22 51.34 31.66
N ALA A 136 -55.52 51.66 30.56
CA ALA A 136 -54.08 51.91 30.57
C ALA A 136 -53.72 53.16 31.40
N ALA A 137 -54.50 54.24 31.29
CA ALA A 137 -54.33 55.46 32.07
C ALA A 137 -54.50 55.23 33.58
N TYR A 138 -55.53 54.48 34.01
CA TYR A 138 -55.69 54.09 35.43
C TYR A 138 -54.50 53.28 35.98
N ARG A 139 -53.77 52.58 35.11
CA ARG A 139 -52.57 51.80 35.44
C ARG A 139 -51.25 52.53 35.24
N LYS A 140 -51.28 53.82 34.89
CA LYS A 140 -50.10 54.64 34.62
C LYS A 140 -49.18 54.03 33.53
N THR A 141 -49.76 53.42 32.50
CA THR A 141 -49.05 52.82 31.35
C THR A 141 -49.70 53.25 30.04
N ASP A 142 -49.01 53.08 28.92
CA ASP A 142 -49.62 53.18 27.59
C ASP A 142 -50.26 51.85 27.14
N GLN A 143 -51.14 51.95 26.14
CA GLN A 143 -51.90 50.83 25.59
C GLN A 143 -51.01 49.72 24.99
N SER A 144 -49.89 50.08 24.36
CA SER A 144 -48.97 49.12 23.73
C SER A 144 -48.20 48.32 24.78
N SER A 145 -47.70 48.99 25.81
CA SER A 145 -47.01 48.35 26.95
C SER A 145 -47.94 47.44 27.74
N LEU A 146 -49.20 47.83 27.95
CA LEU A 146 -50.19 46.97 28.60
C LEU A 146 -50.50 45.73 27.75
N SER A 147 -50.75 45.89 26.44
CA SER A 147 -50.98 44.76 25.53
C SER A 147 -49.77 43.80 25.49
N ARG A 148 -48.54 44.32 25.51
CA ARG A 148 -47.31 43.52 25.57
C ARG A 148 -47.16 42.75 26.88
N THR A 149 -47.61 43.31 28.00
CA THR A 149 -47.56 42.66 29.33
C THR A 149 -48.56 41.50 29.42
N LEU A 150 -49.75 41.65 28.82
CA LEU A 150 -50.76 40.58 28.79
C LEU A 150 -50.42 39.46 27.81
N ARG A 151 -49.67 39.78 26.75
CA ARG A 151 -49.30 38.82 25.71
C ARG A 151 -48.48 37.66 26.29
N GLY A 152 -48.96 36.43 26.10
CA GLY A 152 -48.26 35.23 26.56
C GLY A 152 -49.01 34.56 27.72
N ASP A 153 -48.35 34.38 28.86
CA ASP A 153 -48.84 33.55 29.95
C ASP A 153 -50.19 34.07 30.52
N LEU A 154 -50.44 35.39 30.58
CA LEU A 154 -51.74 35.95 31.01
C LEU A 154 -52.87 35.73 30.00
N ASP A 155 -52.62 35.87 28.70
CA ASP A 155 -53.61 35.49 27.67
C ASP A 155 -54.00 34.01 27.83
N TRP A 156 -53.02 33.12 28.01
CA TRP A 156 -53.29 31.69 28.20
C TRP A 156 -54.11 31.42 29.46
N ILE A 157 -53.76 32.04 30.59
CA ILE A 157 -54.47 31.86 31.86
C ILE A 157 -55.94 32.28 31.71
N VAL A 158 -56.18 33.47 31.13
CA VAL A 158 -57.54 34.02 30.98
C VAL A 158 -58.35 33.19 29.99
N MET A 159 -57.77 32.82 28.84
CA MET A 159 -58.48 32.02 27.85
C MET A 159 -58.80 30.61 28.34
N LYS A 160 -57.90 29.98 29.12
CA LYS A 160 -58.18 28.69 29.77
C LYS A 160 -59.31 28.80 30.79
N ALA A 161 -59.45 29.92 31.50
CA ALA A 161 -60.58 30.15 32.41
C ALA A 161 -61.91 30.42 31.66
N LEU A 162 -61.87 31.02 30.47
CA LEU A 162 -63.04 31.34 29.64
C LEU A 162 -63.43 30.25 28.63
N GLU A 163 -62.75 29.11 28.65
CA GLU A 163 -62.95 28.00 27.72
C GLU A 163 -64.39 27.45 27.79
N LYS A 164 -65.03 27.29 26.63
CA LYS A 164 -66.46 26.95 26.57
C LYS A 164 -66.71 25.53 27.07
N ASP A 165 -65.82 24.61 26.70
CA ASP A 165 -65.81 23.24 27.21
C ASP A 165 -65.28 23.21 28.65
N ARG A 166 -66.17 22.90 29.62
CA ARG A 166 -65.81 22.80 31.04
C ARG A 166 -64.74 21.76 31.34
N SER A 167 -64.51 20.77 30.47
CA SER A 167 -63.45 19.76 30.68
C SER A 167 -62.04 20.31 30.46
N ARG A 168 -61.93 21.42 29.73
CA ARG A 168 -60.67 22.09 29.39
C ARG A 168 -60.37 23.32 30.26
N ARG A 169 -61.36 23.78 31.05
CA ARG A 169 -61.19 24.81 32.09
C ARG A 169 -60.39 24.29 33.28
N TYR A 170 -59.91 25.22 34.11
CA TYR A 170 -59.39 24.86 35.43
C TYR A 170 -60.44 24.11 36.24
N GLU A 171 -59.99 23.07 36.95
CA GLU A 171 -60.86 22.24 37.77
C GLU A 171 -61.51 23.00 38.93
N SER A 172 -60.81 24.01 39.46
CA SER A 172 -61.27 24.85 40.58
C SER A 172 -60.63 26.24 40.54
N ALA A 173 -61.18 27.17 41.34
CA ALA A 173 -60.60 28.50 41.52
C ALA A 173 -59.18 28.47 42.12
N SER A 174 -58.83 27.44 42.90
CA SER A 174 -57.47 27.27 43.46
C SER A 174 -56.44 27.05 42.36
N ARG A 175 -56.77 26.26 41.33
CA ARG A 175 -55.87 26.01 40.19
C ARG A 175 -55.65 27.27 39.35
N LEU A 176 -56.69 28.08 39.16
CA LEU A 176 -56.56 29.40 38.53
C LEU A 176 -55.65 30.31 39.36
N ALA A 177 -55.76 30.30 40.69
CA ALA A 177 -54.92 31.09 41.58
C ALA A 177 -53.46 30.62 41.58
N GLU A 178 -53.20 29.31 41.54
CA GLU A 178 -51.86 28.74 41.40
C GLU A 178 -51.16 29.25 40.13
N ASP A 179 -51.85 29.23 38.99
CA ASP A 179 -51.28 29.69 37.71
C ASP A 179 -51.03 31.20 37.68
N LEU A 180 -51.90 32.00 38.30
CA LEU A 180 -51.68 33.43 38.49
C LEU A 180 -50.47 33.69 39.41
N ASN A 181 -50.31 32.92 40.48
CA ASN A 181 -49.15 33.03 41.36
C ASN A 181 -47.86 32.59 40.64
N ASN A 182 -47.89 31.53 39.84
CA ASN A 182 -46.77 31.11 38.99
C ASN A 182 -46.38 32.22 38.00
N TYR A 183 -47.36 32.89 37.38
CA TYR A 183 -47.10 34.04 36.52
C TYR A 183 -46.40 35.18 37.29
N LEU A 184 -46.92 35.55 38.47
CA LEU A 184 -46.38 36.62 39.30
C LEU A 184 -44.96 36.33 39.82
N GLN A 185 -44.69 35.07 40.17
CA GLN A 185 -43.36 34.61 40.62
C GLN A 185 -42.40 34.37 39.45
N GLY A 186 -42.89 34.46 38.21
CA GLY A 186 -42.08 34.24 37.02
C GLY A 186 -41.80 32.77 36.71
N ASP A 187 -42.54 31.82 37.29
CA ASP A 187 -42.46 30.38 37.05
C ASP A 187 -43.27 29.94 35.81
N THR A 188 -43.25 28.64 35.49
CA THR A 188 -43.99 28.07 34.36
C THR A 188 -45.47 27.96 34.70
N VAL A 189 -46.35 28.39 33.80
CA VAL A 189 -47.82 28.28 33.96
C VAL A 189 -48.36 27.02 33.28
N GLU A 190 -49.35 26.36 33.88
CA GLU A 190 -50.04 25.19 33.34
C GLU A 190 -50.87 25.56 32.09
N ALA A 191 -51.37 26.79 32.01
CA ALA A 191 -52.18 27.28 30.91
C ALA A 191 -51.46 27.24 29.54
N ARG A 192 -50.13 27.26 29.52
CA ARG A 192 -49.33 27.33 28.28
C ARG A 192 -48.74 25.96 27.91
N PRO A 193 -48.75 25.57 26.61
CA PRO A 193 -48.15 24.30 26.18
C PRO A 193 -46.67 24.16 26.59
N PRO A 194 -46.26 23.02 27.17
CA PRO A 194 -44.90 22.84 27.68
C PRO A 194 -43.92 22.61 26.51
N THR A 195 -43.15 23.64 26.15
CA THR A 195 -42.04 23.52 25.18
C THR A 195 -40.69 23.58 25.90
N ILE A 196 -39.70 22.83 25.39
CA ILE A 196 -38.31 22.84 25.91
C ILE A 196 -37.75 24.27 25.89
N ALA A 197 -38.03 25.04 24.83
CA ALA A 197 -37.64 26.45 24.70
C ALA A 197 -38.25 27.35 25.79
N TYR A 198 -39.54 27.18 26.13
CA TYR A 198 -40.19 27.97 27.18
C TYR A 198 -39.59 27.70 28.56
N ARG A 199 -39.38 26.41 28.89
CA ARG A 199 -38.80 26.00 30.17
C ARG A 199 -37.35 26.44 30.32
N THR A 200 -36.54 26.30 29.27
CA THR A 200 -35.14 26.74 29.27
C THR A 200 -35.01 28.26 29.36
N ALA A 201 -35.87 29.03 28.69
CA ALA A 201 -35.90 30.49 28.80
C ALA A 201 -36.27 30.97 30.21
N LYS A 202 -37.27 30.34 30.85
CA LYS A 202 -37.66 30.63 32.24
C LYS A 202 -36.54 30.25 33.22
N LEU A 203 -35.91 29.10 33.03
CA LEU A 203 -34.76 28.66 33.83
C LEU A 203 -33.56 29.60 33.70
N TRP A 204 -33.25 30.04 32.48
CA TRP A 204 -32.18 31.00 32.21
C TRP A 204 -32.48 32.36 32.84
N LYS A 205 -33.71 32.87 32.74
CA LYS A 205 -34.11 34.14 33.36
C LYS A 205 -34.02 34.09 34.89
N ARG A 206 -34.34 32.95 35.51
CA ARG A 206 -34.30 32.75 36.96
C ARG A 206 -32.90 32.54 37.51
N ASN A 207 -32.06 31.76 36.82
CA ASN A 207 -30.75 31.30 37.29
C ASN A 207 -29.57 31.80 36.41
N ARG A 208 -29.60 33.05 35.96
CA ARG A 208 -28.63 33.62 34.98
C ARG A 208 -27.17 33.34 35.34
N VAL A 209 -26.78 33.55 36.59
CA VAL A 209 -25.39 33.40 37.05
C VAL A 209 -24.91 31.95 36.94
N LEU A 210 -25.71 30.99 37.43
CA LEU A 210 -25.34 29.58 37.41
C LEU A 210 -25.26 29.02 35.99
N VAL A 211 -26.22 29.36 35.14
CA VAL A 211 -26.23 28.89 33.74
C VAL A 211 -25.04 29.45 32.98
N SER A 212 -24.73 30.74 33.13
CA SER A 212 -23.57 31.36 32.49
C SER A 212 -22.24 30.74 32.95
N ALA A 213 -22.09 30.47 34.25
CA ALA A 213 -20.90 29.81 34.77
C ALA A 213 -20.72 28.39 34.22
N ALA A 214 -21.80 27.59 34.20
CA ALA A 214 -21.78 26.24 33.65
C ALA A 214 -21.44 26.24 32.16
N SER A 215 -22.03 27.15 31.37
CA SER A 215 -21.72 27.29 29.94
C SER A 215 -20.26 27.67 29.71
N ALA A 216 -19.69 28.56 30.53
CA ALA A 216 -18.28 28.93 30.42
C ALA A 216 -17.34 27.75 30.70
N VAL A 217 -17.65 26.92 31.69
CA VAL A 217 -16.88 25.70 31.99
C VAL A 217 -16.95 24.72 30.83
N VAL A 218 -18.14 24.46 30.29
CA VAL A 218 -18.31 23.57 29.12
C VAL A 218 -17.52 24.09 27.93
N LEU A 219 -17.61 25.39 27.63
CA LEU A 219 -16.86 26.00 26.52
C LEU A 219 -15.35 25.87 26.73
N ALA A 220 -14.84 26.12 27.94
CA ALA A 220 -13.43 25.97 28.27
C ALA A 220 -12.95 24.52 28.11
N LEU A 221 -13.75 23.54 28.56
CA LEU A 221 -13.45 22.13 28.39
C LEU A 221 -13.48 21.70 26.91
N SER A 222 -14.45 22.17 26.13
CA SER A 222 -14.54 21.87 24.70
C SER A 222 -13.36 22.46 23.93
N LEU A 223 -12.95 23.70 24.22
CA LEU A 223 -11.77 24.32 23.62
C LEU A 223 -10.48 23.60 24.03
N GLY A 224 -10.36 23.21 25.29
CA GLY A 224 -9.23 22.41 25.79
C GLY A 224 -9.15 21.05 25.08
N PHE A 225 -10.28 20.37 24.90
CA PHE A 225 -10.36 19.11 24.17
C PHE A 225 -9.99 19.28 22.70
N LEU A 226 -10.48 20.32 22.03
CA LEU A 226 -10.13 20.63 20.63
C LEU A 226 -8.62 20.89 20.48
N GLY A 227 -8.04 21.64 21.42
CA GLY A 227 -6.60 21.93 21.45
C GLY A 227 -5.77 20.66 21.67
N MET A 228 -6.20 19.78 22.58
CA MET A 228 -5.54 18.50 22.83
C MET A 228 -5.62 17.56 21.63
N TRP A 229 -6.77 17.49 20.96
CA TRP A 229 -6.95 16.70 19.74
C TRP A 229 -6.04 17.20 18.61
N ASN A 230 -6.04 18.50 18.32
CA ASN A 230 -5.15 19.07 17.30
C ASN A 230 -3.67 18.81 17.61
N ARG A 231 -3.26 18.91 18.89
CA ARG A 231 -1.89 18.60 19.30
C ARG A 231 -1.53 17.12 19.10
N GLN A 232 -2.46 16.21 19.38
CA GLN A 232 -2.25 14.77 19.17
C GLN A 232 -2.07 14.44 17.69
N ALA A 233 -2.95 14.99 16.83
CA ALA A 233 -2.86 14.81 15.38
C ALA A 233 -1.55 15.38 14.80
N GLU A 234 -1.08 16.51 15.33
CA GLU A 234 0.20 17.10 14.93
C GLU A 234 1.38 16.22 15.34
N LEU A 235 1.35 15.65 16.56
CA LEU A 235 2.41 14.74 17.01
C LEU A 235 2.48 13.46 16.17
N GLU A 236 1.33 12.88 15.82
CA GLU A 236 1.28 11.71 14.93
C GLU A 236 1.84 12.02 13.54
N ARG A 237 1.55 13.21 13.01
CA ARG A 237 2.14 13.69 11.75
C ARG A 237 3.65 13.85 11.82
N LEU A 238 4.15 14.53 12.84
CA LEU A 238 5.60 14.75 13.02
C LEU A 238 6.36 13.44 13.23
N LEU A 239 5.77 12.48 13.95
CA LEU A 239 6.35 11.14 14.10
C LEU A 239 6.40 10.41 12.75
N GLY A 240 5.30 10.44 11.98
CA GLY A 240 5.26 9.86 10.64
C GLY A 240 6.27 10.49 9.67
N GLU A 241 6.41 11.82 9.68
CA GLU A 241 7.42 12.54 8.90
C GLU A 241 8.84 12.17 9.31
N ARG A 242 9.10 12.03 10.61
CA ARG A 242 10.41 11.61 11.13
C ARG A 242 10.76 10.19 10.69
N ASP A 243 9.81 9.26 10.80
CA ASP A 243 10.05 7.86 10.45
C ASP A 243 10.23 7.70 8.94
N ALA A 244 9.45 8.41 8.12
CA ALA A 244 9.66 8.48 6.67
C ALA A 244 11.02 9.09 6.30
N ALA A 245 11.48 10.12 7.02
CA ALA A 245 12.79 10.73 6.81
C ALA A 245 13.94 9.76 7.18
N ILE A 246 13.79 8.96 8.24
CA ILE A 246 14.76 7.93 8.62
C ILE A 246 14.87 6.86 7.53
N VAL A 247 13.74 6.33 7.04
CA VAL A 247 13.73 5.33 5.96
C VAL A 247 14.36 5.91 4.69
N SER A 248 14.01 7.14 4.30
CA SER A 248 14.60 7.78 3.12
C SER A 248 16.11 8.01 3.29
N TRP A 249 16.56 8.32 4.50
CA TRP A 249 17.98 8.46 4.81
C TRP A 249 18.72 7.11 4.74
N HIS A 250 18.15 6.04 5.27
CA HIS A 250 18.70 4.69 5.15
C HIS A 250 18.82 4.26 3.68
N GLN A 251 17.76 4.46 2.89
CA GLN A 251 17.78 4.19 1.45
C GLN A 251 18.90 4.95 0.74
N SER A 252 19.12 6.23 1.08
CA SER A 252 20.19 7.05 0.50
C SER A 252 21.59 6.56 0.87
N LEU A 253 21.80 6.12 2.11
CA LEU A 253 23.07 5.54 2.55
C LEU A 253 23.34 4.21 1.82
N ILE A 254 22.32 3.38 1.67
CA ILE A 254 22.45 2.10 0.97
C ILE A 254 22.75 2.31 -0.51
N GLU A 255 22.06 3.22 -1.18
CA GLU A 255 22.29 3.57 -2.58
C GLU A 255 23.73 4.06 -2.79
N ARG A 256 24.17 5.07 -2.02
CA ARG A 256 25.54 5.60 -2.09
C ARG A 256 26.59 4.54 -1.78
N GLY A 257 26.28 3.61 -0.87
CA GLY A 257 27.17 2.50 -0.52
C GLY A 257 27.34 1.52 -1.66
N ILE A 258 26.23 1.10 -2.31
CA ILE A 258 26.27 0.23 -3.48
C ILE A 258 26.99 0.93 -4.63
N GLU A 259 26.72 2.22 -4.88
CA GLU A 259 27.44 2.99 -5.91
C GLU A 259 28.95 3.03 -5.66
N ALA A 260 29.37 3.30 -4.43
CA ALA A 260 30.78 3.28 -4.05
C ALA A 260 31.42 1.89 -4.28
N ALA A 261 30.68 0.82 -3.95
CA ALA A 261 31.11 -0.55 -4.20
C ALA A 261 31.28 -0.85 -5.70
N LEU A 262 30.28 -0.49 -6.53
CA LEU A 262 30.32 -0.67 -7.99
C LEU A 262 31.40 0.20 -8.66
N GLN A 263 31.77 1.32 -8.04
CA GLN A 263 32.89 2.16 -8.46
C GLN A 263 34.25 1.59 -8.05
N GLY A 264 34.30 0.51 -7.26
CA GLY A 264 35.54 -0.06 -6.74
C GLY A 264 36.19 0.80 -5.65
N ASP A 265 35.47 1.76 -5.07
CA ASP A 265 35.97 2.59 -3.96
C ASP A 265 35.69 1.91 -2.62
N LEU A 266 36.54 0.96 -2.27
CA LEU A 266 36.45 0.23 -1.00
C LEU A 266 36.51 1.15 0.22
N LYS A 267 37.22 2.29 0.12
CA LYS A 267 37.34 3.23 1.24
C LYS A 267 36.02 3.96 1.46
N ALA A 268 35.40 4.48 0.40
CA ALA A 268 34.09 5.11 0.47
C ALA A 268 33.01 4.10 0.90
N ALA A 269 33.00 2.89 0.34
CA ALA A 269 32.05 1.84 0.73
C ALA A 269 32.16 1.50 2.22
N LYS A 270 33.38 1.33 2.75
CA LYS A 270 33.61 1.10 4.20
C LYS A 270 33.12 2.25 5.07
N GLN A 271 33.38 3.49 4.66
CA GLN A 271 32.95 4.68 5.38
C GLN A 271 31.42 4.78 5.41
N ILE A 272 30.76 4.56 4.27
CA ILE A 272 29.31 4.61 4.15
C ILE A 272 28.64 3.46 4.92
N SER A 273 29.19 2.24 4.89
CA SER A 273 28.69 1.13 5.70
C SER A 273 28.79 1.42 7.21
N LEU A 274 29.85 2.11 7.65
CA LEU A 274 29.97 2.57 9.04
C LEU A 274 28.91 3.62 9.38
N GLU A 275 28.70 4.60 8.50
CA GLU A 275 27.64 5.61 8.64
C GLU A 275 26.25 4.98 8.70
N ALA A 276 25.96 4.02 7.82
CA ALA A 276 24.71 3.26 7.80
C ALA A 276 24.49 2.46 9.11
N ARG A 277 25.54 1.83 9.63
CA ARG A 277 25.48 1.14 10.93
C ARG A 277 25.23 2.11 12.09
N GLN A 278 25.87 3.27 12.10
CA GLN A 278 25.63 4.32 13.11
C GLN A 278 24.21 4.89 13.01
N ALA A 279 23.67 5.00 11.79
CA ALA A 279 22.30 5.38 11.50
C ALA A 279 21.27 4.31 11.89
N LYS A 280 21.70 3.12 12.33
CA LYS A 280 20.85 1.95 12.59
C LYS A 280 20.09 1.48 11.34
N ALA A 281 20.70 1.61 10.16
CA ALA A 281 20.21 0.93 8.97
C ALA A 281 20.32 -0.60 9.17
N PRO A 282 19.53 -1.41 8.44
CA PRO A 282 19.58 -2.86 8.57
C PRO A 282 20.98 -3.40 8.25
N GLU A 283 21.47 -4.31 9.08
CA GLU A 283 22.87 -4.75 9.06
C GLU A 283 23.21 -5.53 7.79
N GLU A 284 22.27 -6.32 7.31
CA GLU A 284 22.38 -7.14 6.11
C GLU A 284 22.72 -6.30 4.86
N TRP A 285 22.17 -5.08 4.74
CA TRP A 285 22.52 -4.15 3.66
C TRP A 285 23.93 -3.57 3.81
N THR A 286 24.38 -3.32 5.05
CA THR A 286 25.74 -2.84 5.29
C THR A 286 26.79 -3.88 4.94
N LEU A 287 26.49 -5.16 5.18
CA LEU A 287 27.31 -6.30 4.78
C LEU A 287 27.28 -6.51 3.27
N LEU A 288 26.13 -6.35 2.61
CA LEU A 288 26.01 -6.39 1.15
C LEU A 288 26.92 -5.34 0.48
N ILE A 289 26.90 -4.09 0.96
CA ILE A 289 27.77 -3.02 0.44
C ILE A 289 29.25 -3.41 0.53
N LEU A 290 29.67 -3.93 1.69
CA LEU A 290 31.07 -4.36 1.88
C LEU A 290 31.41 -5.57 1.01
N GLY A 291 30.50 -6.54 0.91
CA GLY A 291 30.65 -7.72 0.07
C GLY A 291 30.87 -7.35 -1.39
N LEU A 292 30.00 -6.50 -1.95
CA LEU A 292 30.16 -5.97 -3.30
C LEU A 292 31.46 -5.19 -3.47
N ALA A 293 31.84 -4.36 -2.50
CA ALA A 293 33.08 -3.60 -2.59
C ALA A 293 34.31 -4.51 -2.65
N TYR A 294 34.36 -5.55 -1.80
CA TYR A 294 35.44 -6.54 -1.86
C TYR A 294 35.43 -7.32 -3.18
N GLN A 295 34.25 -7.66 -3.72
CA GLN A 295 34.13 -8.32 -5.04
C GLN A 295 34.79 -7.48 -6.13
N PHE A 296 34.44 -6.19 -6.25
CA PHE A 296 34.99 -5.32 -7.30
C PHE A 296 36.44 -4.92 -7.07
N THR A 297 36.96 -5.03 -5.85
CA THR A 297 38.40 -4.86 -5.57
C THR A 297 39.23 -6.14 -5.72
N GLY A 298 38.60 -7.31 -5.87
CA GLY A 298 39.28 -8.59 -6.14
C GLY A 298 39.53 -9.48 -4.93
N ASP A 299 38.97 -9.18 -3.75
CA ASP A 299 39.03 -10.06 -2.57
C ASP A 299 37.78 -10.92 -2.48
N SER A 300 37.63 -11.85 -3.43
CA SER A 300 36.45 -12.70 -3.54
C SER A 300 36.15 -13.57 -2.29
N PRO A 301 37.14 -14.17 -1.59
CA PRO A 301 36.86 -14.94 -0.38
C PRO A 301 36.22 -14.08 0.71
N GLN A 302 36.70 -12.85 0.89
CA GLN A 302 36.12 -11.91 1.84
C GLN A 302 34.73 -11.42 1.38
N ALA A 303 34.54 -11.19 0.08
CA ALA A 303 33.26 -10.81 -0.51
C ALA A 303 32.18 -11.87 -0.25
N ARG A 304 32.46 -13.14 -0.58
CA ARG A 304 31.56 -14.28 -0.34
C ARG A 304 31.20 -14.44 1.12
N LYS A 305 32.20 -14.37 2.02
CA LYS A 305 31.96 -14.46 3.45
C LYS A 305 30.94 -13.40 3.92
N LEU A 306 31.12 -12.14 3.51
CA LEU A 306 30.25 -11.04 3.92
C LEU A 306 28.84 -11.15 3.33
N LEU A 307 28.72 -11.58 2.07
CA LEU A 307 27.41 -11.80 1.43
C LEU A 307 26.68 -13.00 2.03
N ALA A 308 27.39 -14.06 2.40
CA ALA A 308 26.83 -15.20 3.10
C ALA A 308 26.41 -14.83 4.54
N ASP A 309 27.18 -13.98 5.24
CA ASP A 309 26.79 -13.39 6.53
C ASP A 309 25.51 -12.54 6.37
N ALA A 310 25.43 -11.70 5.32
CA ALA A 310 24.24 -10.90 5.01
C ALA A 310 23.01 -11.78 4.75
N HIS A 311 23.16 -12.82 3.94
CA HIS A 311 22.09 -13.76 3.65
C HIS A 311 21.62 -14.51 4.90
N ARG A 312 22.54 -14.94 5.78
CA ARG A 312 22.18 -15.57 7.06
C ARG A 312 21.36 -14.67 7.98
N LEU A 313 21.57 -13.35 7.94
CA LEU A 313 20.78 -12.40 8.72
C LEU A 313 19.36 -12.20 8.14
N SER A 314 19.19 -12.39 6.84
CA SER A 314 17.93 -12.15 6.14
C SER A 314 17.77 -13.11 4.96
N PRO A 315 17.47 -14.40 5.23
CA PRO A 315 17.41 -15.43 4.19
C PRO A 315 16.29 -15.16 3.17
N ASP A 316 15.22 -14.48 3.59
CA ASP A 316 14.08 -14.12 2.75
C ASP A 316 14.33 -12.84 1.91
N ASN A 317 15.49 -12.18 2.03
CA ASN A 317 15.81 -10.98 1.26
C ASN A 317 16.34 -11.36 -0.12
N LEU A 318 15.46 -11.29 -1.12
CA LEU A 318 15.76 -11.63 -2.51
C LEU A 318 17.01 -10.91 -3.05
N GLY A 319 17.17 -9.62 -2.75
CA GLY A 319 18.29 -8.84 -3.26
C GLY A 319 19.64 -9.34 -2.77
N ILE A 320 19.71 -9.74 -1.49
CA ILE A 320 20.93 -10.26 -0.87
C ILE A 320 21.25 -11.67 -1.40
N SER A 321 20.24 -12.51 -1.52
CA SER A 321 20.38 -13.86 -2.09
C SER A 321 20.88 -13.79 -3.54
N CYS A 322 20.32 -12.88 -4.34
CA CYS A 322 20.79 -12.63 -5.70
C CYS A 322 22.22 -12.08 -5.74
N ALA A 323 22.60 -11.15 -4.85
CA ALA A 323 23.97 -10.65 -4.76
C ALA A 323 24.98 -11.74 -4.39
N LEU A 324 24.61 -12.66 -3.48
CA LEU A 324 25.42 -13.82 -3.12
C LEU A 324 25.59 -14.77 -4.31
N LYS A 325 24.50 -15.10 -5.02
CA LYS A 325 24.52 -15.88 -6.27
C LYS A 325 25.48 -15.25 -7.29
N MET A 326 25.42 -13.93 -7.47
CA MET A 326 26.30 -13.20 -8.38
C MET A 326 27.78 -13.23 -7.97
N ALA A 327 28.09 -13.16 -6.68
CA ALA A 327 29.47 -13.30 -6.21
C ALA A 327 30.02 -14.72 -6.43
N ALA A 328 29.18 -15.75 -6.28
CA ALA A 328 29.54 -17.13 -6.62
C ALA A 328 29.78 -17.30 -8.13
N ILE A 329 28.92 -16.72 -8.98
CA ILE A 329 29.11 -16.68 -10.45
C ILE A 329 30.48 -16.10 -10.82
N GLY A 330 30.86 -14.99 -10.18
CA GLY A 330 32.13 -14.32 -10.44
C GLY A 330 33.39 -15.12 -10.09
N ASP A 331 33.28 -16.15 -9.25
CA ASP A 331 34.40 -16.98 -8.82
C ASP A 331 34.50 -18.31 -9.59
N THR A 332 33.37 -18.86 -10.07
CA THR A 332 33.32 -20.19 -10.72
C THR A 332 32.98 -20.15 -12.21
N GLY A 333 32.53 -19.00 -12.73
CA GLY A 333 31.96 -18.85 -14.07
C GLY A 333 30.46 -19.16 -14.13
N ALA A 334 29.80 -18.70 -15.21
CA ALA A 334 28.34 -18.59 -15.34
C ALA A 334 27.52 -19.89 -15.17
N TYR A 335 28.02 -21.03 -15.66
CA TYR A 335 27.21 -22.26 -15.77
C TYR A 335 27.23 -23.17 -14.53
N THR A 336 28.17 -22.97 -13.61
CA THR A 336 28.37 -23.84 -12.43
C THR A 336 27.89 -23.20 -11.14
N ALA A 337 27.44 -21.94 -11.23
CA ALA A 337 27.07 -21.16 -10.08
C ALA A 337 25.74 -21.58 -9.46
N THR A 338 24.82 -22.15 -10.26
CA THR A 338 23.55 -22.67 -9.75
C THR A 338 23.80 -23.82 -8.78
N SER A 339 24.71 -24.74 -9.08
CA SER A 339 25.06 -25.83 -8.15
C SER A 339 25.95 -25.38 -6.99
N ALA A 340 26.92 -24.49 -7.21
CA ALA A 340 27.78 -23.96 -6.14
C ALA A 340 27.01 -23.11 -5.10
N ALA A 341 26.11 -22.22 -5.56
CA ALA A 341 25.27 -21.41 -4.66
C ALA A 341 24.23 -22.26 -3.91
N SER A 342 23.76 -23.35 -4.53
CA SER A 342 22.88 -24.34 -3.90
C SER A 342 23.59 -25.15 -2.82
N GLN A 343 24.85 -25.56 -3.06
CA GLN A 343 25.63 -26.36 -2.10
C GLN A 343 26.09 -25.55 -0.87
N GLU A 344 26.31 -24.24 -1.00
CA GLU A 344 26.57 -23.35 0.14
C GLU A 344 25.29 -22.99 0.93
N GLY A 345 24.13 -23.55 0.54
CA GLY A 345 22.89 -23.56 1.33
C GLY A 345 22.11 -22.24 1.35
N GLY A 346 22.25 -21.37 0.34
CA GLY A 346 21.79 -19.97 0.45
C GLY A 346 20.95 -19.40 -0.70
N PHE A 347 20.61 -20.16 -1.73
CA PHE A 347 19.74 -19.65 -2.80
C PHE A 347 18.53 -20.55 -3.00
N ASP A 348 17.37 -20.06 -2.55
CA ASP A 348 16.07 -20.68 -2.77
C ASP A 348 15.37 -19.97 -3.93
N GLU A 349 15.18 -20.67 -5.05
CA GLU A 349 14.51 -20.12 -6.24
C GLU A 349 13.05 -19.71 -5.95
N SER A 350 12.40 -20.26 -4.92
CA SER A 350 11.06 -19.85 -4.51
C SER A 350 11.01 -18.40 -4.01
N LEU A 351 12.15 -17.78 -3.68
CA LEU A 351 12.24 -16.36 -3.35
C LEU A 351 11.87 -15.46 -4.54
N PHE A 352 11.98 -15.95 -5.78
CA PHE A 352 11.55 -15.18 -6.96
C PHE A 352 10.03 -15.00 -7.03
N ASP A 353 9.25 -15.83 -6.34
CA ASP A 353 7.79 -15.72 -6.25
C ASP A 353 7.35 -14.71 -5.19
N LEU A 354 8.25 -14.28 -4.31
CA LEU A 354 7.94 -13.29 -3.28
C LEU A 354 7.89 -11.88 -3.88
N PRO A 355 6.91 -11.06 -3.49
CA PRO A 355 6.88 -9.67 -3.91
C PRO A 355 8.04 -8.90 -3.26
N PRO A 356 8.65 -7.93 -3.99
CA PRO A 356 9.74 -7.13 -3.45
C PRO A 356 9.28 -6.31 -2.23
N SER A 357 10.20 -6.06 -1.29
CA SER A 357 9.86 -5.35 -0.05
C SER A 357 9.42 -3.90 -0.30
N LYS A 358 8.56 -3.35 0.59
CA LYS A 358 8.11 -1.95 0.46
C LYS A 358 9.24 -0.93 0.61
N GLU A 359 10.24 -1.23 1.44
CA GLU A 359 11.32 -0.29 1.79
C GLU A 359 12.52 -0.40 0.84
N PHE A 360 12.88 -1.60 0.40
CA PHE A 360 14.09 -1.83 -0.41
C PHE A 360 13.82 -2.53 -1.74
N GLY A 361 12.55 -2.71 -2.11
CA GLY A 361 12.12 -3.50 -3.26
C GLY A 361 12.76 -3.12 -4.59
N ARG A 362 13.07 -1.84 -4.83
CA ARG A 362 13.77 -1.43 -6.07
C ARG A 362 15.20 -2.00 -6.17
N TYR A 363 15.89 -2.14 -5.04
CA TYR A 363 17.24 -2.70 -5.02
C TYR A 363 17.15 -4.22 -5.16
N GLU A 364 16.19 -4.84 -4.49
CA GLU A 364 15.89 -6.28 -4.64
C GLU A 364 15.60 -6.63 -6.10
N LEU A 365 14.78 -5.84 -6.79
CA LEU A 365 14.51 -6.00 -8.23
C LEU A 365 15.78 -5.80 -9.08
N LEU A 366 16.65 -4.86 -8.73
CA LEU A 366 17.91 -4.68 -9.46
C LEU A 366 18.80 -5.94 -9.37
N PHE A 367 19.03 -6.45 -8.15
CA PHE A 367 19.84 -7.66 -7.96
C PHE A 367 19.15 -8.90 -8.52
N ARG A 368 17.81 -8.97 -8.48
CA ARG A 368 17.01 -10.00 -9.13
C ARG A 368 17.31 -10.06 -10.62
N GLY A 369 17.12 -8.94 -11.32
CA GLY A 369 17.39 -8.86 -12.76
C GLY A 369 18.85 -9.13 -13.09
N TRP A 370 19.79 -8.69 -12.24
CA TRP A 370 21.21 -9.04 -12.40
C TRP A 370 21.45 -10.55 -12.34
N SER A 371 20.83 -11.25 -11.39
CA SER A 371 20.99 -12.69 -11.24
C SER A 371 20.32 -13.50 -12.37
N GLN A 372 19.21 -13.00 -12.91
CA GLN A 372 18.47 -13.66 -14.00
C GLN A 372 19.20 -13.57 -15.33
N VAL A 373 20.14 -12.64 -15.50
CA VAL A 373 20.75 -12.32 -16.79
C VAL A 373 21.49 -13.49 -17.45
N TYR A 374 21.94 -14.47 -16.67
CA TYR A 374 22.63 -15.66 -17.17
C TYR A 374 21.69 -16.83 -17.46
N GLU A 375 20.44 -16.77 -16.99
CA GLU A 375 19.45 -17.84 -17.10
C GLU A 375 18.37 -17.48 -18.13
N ASP A 376 17.82 -16.27 -18.02
CA ASP A 376 16.80 -15.72 -18.90
C ASP A 376 17.02 -14.20 -19.03
N PRO A 377 17.84 -13.77 -20.02
CA PRO A 377 18.10 -12.35 -20.25
C PRO A 377 16.83 -11.56 -20.60
N THR A 378 15.85 -12.19 -21.25
CA THR A 378 14.56 -11.57 -21.59
C THR A 378 13.76 -11.23 -20.33
N GLU A 379 13.69 -12.14 -19.36
CA GLU A 379 13.01 -11.87 -18.08
C GLU A 379 13.80 -10.88 -17.21
N ALA A 380 15.13 -10.92 -17.29
CA ALA A 380 15.98 -9.92 -16.66
C ALA A 380 15.69 -8.50 -17.17
N ILE A 381 15.51 -8.32 -18.49
CA ILE A 381 15.13 -7.03 -19.09
C ILE A 381 13.82 -6.52 -18.48
N LYS A 382 12.77 -7.34 -18.42
CA LYS A 382 11.47 -6.94 -17.83
C LYS A 382 11.59 -6.54 -16.36
N THR A 383 12.42 -7.26 -15.62
CA THR A 383 12.66 -7.00 -14.19
C THR A 383 13.37 -5.67 -13.98
N ILE A 384 14.42 -5.38 -14.75
CA ILE A 384 15.17 -4.12 -14.65
C ILE A 384 14.35 -2.93 -15.17
N ASP A 385 13.49 -3.11 -16.17
CA ASP A 385 12.59 -2.05 -16.65
C ASP A 385 11.69 -1.51 -15.54
N GLN A 386 11.21 -2.37 -14.62
CA GLN A 386 10.43 -1.92 -13.45
C GLN A 386 11.21 -0.96 -12.54
N VAL A 387 12.53 -1.13 -12.43
CA VAL A 387 13.41 -0.24 -11.66
C VAL A 387 13.59 1.10 -12.38
N ILE A 388 13.74 1.06 -13.71
CA ILE A 388 13.92 2.25 -14.56
C ILE A 388 12.66 3.10 -14.59
N GLU A 389 11.48 2.49 -14.67
CA GLU A 389 10.18 3.17 -14.74
C GLU A 389 9.67 3.66 -13.38
N SER A 390 10.40 3.40 -12.29
CA SER A 390 10.03 3.83 -10.94
C SER A 390 10.09 5.35 -10.76
N ASP A 391 9.35 5.88 -9.76
CA ASP A 391 9.28 7.32 -9.43
C ASP A 391 10.66 7.96 -9.09
N ARG A 392 11.67 7.13 -8.80
CA ARG A 392 13.05 7.55 -8.57
C ARG A 392 14.00 6.66 -9.39
N PRO A 393 14.19 6.97 -10.69
CA PRO A 393 15.07 6.19 -11.55
C PRO A 393 16.50 6.26 -11.03
N TRP A 394 17.13 5.11 -10.87
CA TRP A 394 18.53 5.02 -10.47
C TRP A 394 19.40 4.91 -11.73
N PRO A 395 20.36 5.82 -11.98
CA PRO A 395 21.16 5.79 -13.19
C PRO A 395 21.81 4.41 -13.43
N PHE A 396 22.36 3.77 -12.41
CA PHE A 396 22.97 2.44 -12.53
C PHE A 396 22.05 1.34 -13.08
N ALA A 397 20.72 1.50 -12.96
CA ALA A 397 19.77 0.56 -13.57
C ALA A 397 19.88 0.56 -15.11
N GLN A 398 20.26 1.67 -15.74
CA GLN A 398 20.52 1.74 -17.19
C GLN A 398 21.77 0.94 -17.58
N ALA A 399 22.81 0.93 -16.74
CA ALA A 399 23.99 0.09 -16.96
C ALA A 399 23.65 -1.39 -16.77
N MET A 400 22.81 -1.73 -15.80
CA MET A 400 22.31 -3.10 -15.63
C MET A 400 21.42 -3.54 -16.80
N MET A 401 20.58 -2.64 -17.32
CA MET A 401 19.79 -2.90 -18.53
C MET A 401 20.70 -3.14 -19.75
N ALA A 402 21.75 -2.35 -19.92
CA ALA A 402 22.74 -2.59 -20.97
C ALA A 402 23.40 -3.97 -20.82
N MET A 403 23.60 -4.44 -19.58
CA MET A 403 24.07 -5.80 -19.30
C MET A 403 23.07 -6.85 -19.78
N CYS A 404 21.80 -6.71 -19.41
CA CYS A 404 20.75 -7.62 -19.87
C CYS A 404 20.62 -7.66 -21.39
N LEU A 405 20.70 -6.50 -22.05
CA LEU A 405 20.60 -6.41 -23.50
C LEU A 405 21.79 -7.03 -24.24
N PHE A 406 23.03 -6.89 -23.74
CA PHE A 406 24.15 -7.57 -24.40
C PHE A 406 24.06 -9.09 -24.21
N HIS A 407 23.58 -9.57 -23.07
CA HIS A 407 23.36 -11.01 -22.84
C HIS A 407 22.25 -11.56 -23.74
N GLU A 408 21.16 -10.82 -23.90
CA GLU A 408 20.09 -11.14 -24.87
C GLU A 408 20.62 -11.14 -26.32
N ALA A 409 21.53 -10.22 -26.66
CA ALA A 409 22.20 -10.23 -27.96
C ALA A 409 23.06 -11.48 -28.16
N TYR A 410 23.76 -11.94 -27.11
CA TYR A 410 24.48 -13.22 -27.17
C TYR A 410 23.50 -14.37 -27.34
N ASP A 411 22.37 -14.41 -26.65
CA ASP A 411 21.47 -15.57 -26.71
C ASP A 411 20.67 -15.67 -28.02
N THR A 412 20.27 -14.53 -28.58
CA THR A 412 19.43 -14.46 -29.79
C THR A 412 20.21 -14.19 -31.08
N GLY A 413 21.40 -13.61 -30.99
CA GLY A 413 22.18 -13.17 -32.14
C GLY A 413 21.65 -11.91 -32.83
N GLU A 414 20.62 -11.27 -32.28
CA GLU A 414 19.98 -10.13 -32.92
C GLU A 414 20.74 -8.81 -32.70
N ALA A 415 21.10 -8.14 -33.81
CA ALA A 415 21.81 -6.86 -33.81
C ALA A 415 21.11 -5.77 -32.98
N ARG A 416 19.77 -5.76 -32.95
CA ARG A 416 18.97 -4.74 -32.25
C ARG A 416 19.32 -4.64 -30.77
N TYR A 417 19.59 -5.76 -30.11
CA TYR A 417 19.87 -5.78 -28.67
C TYR A 417 21.28 -5.27 -28.38
N ALA A 418 22.25 -5.62 -29.23
CA ALA A 418 23.61 -5.09 -29.14
C ALA A 418 23.64 -3.55 -29.31
N LEU A 419 22.87 -3.02 -30.27
CA LEU A 419 22.75 -1.59 -30.51
C LEU A 419 22.05 -0.86 -29.35
N GLN A 420 20.95 -1.42 -28.84
CA GLN A 420 20.27 -0.87 -27.66
C GLN A 420 21.18 -0.87 -26.43
N ALA A 421 21.98 -1.92 -26.21
CA ALA A 421 22.95 -1.97 -25.13
C ALA A 421 23.96 -0.81 -25.21
N LEU A 422 24.48 -0.51 -26.41
CA LEU A 422 25.37 0.64 -26.64
C LEU A 422 24.68 1.99 -26.35
N GLU A 423 23.40 2.14 -26.66
CA GLU A 423 22.66 3.37 -26.33
C GLU A 423 22.47 3.55 -24.84
N LYS A 424 22.11 2.48 -24.12
CA LYS A 424 21.85 2.48 -22.68
C LYS A 424 23.10 2.78 -21.86
N ILE A 425 24.28 2.31 -22.30
CA ILE A 425 25.54 2.54 -21.57
C ILE A 425 26.21 3.89 -21.89
N ARG A 426 25.81 4.56 -22.98
CA ARG A 426 26.41 5.83 -23.44
C ARG A 426 26.50 6.93 -22.38
N PRO A 427 25.50 7.17 -21.50
CA PRO A 427 25.59 8.22 -20.49
C PRO A 427 26.77 8.03 -19.50
N PHE A 428 27.17 6.78 -19.24
CA PHE A 428 28.19 6.43 -18.25
C PHE A 428 29.62 6.67 -18.74
N GLU A 429 29.81 6.93 -20.04
CA GLU A 429 31.12 7.23 -20.61
C GLU A 429 31.73 8.52 -20.08
N SER A 430 30.89 9.46 -19.63
CA SER A 430 31.31 10.76 -19.10
C SER A 430 31.16 10.90 -17.58
N GLN A 431 30.25 10.15 -16.96
CA GLN A 431 29.90 10.33 -15.55
C GLN A 431 30.79 9.52 -14.61
N THR A 432 31.01 8.24 -14.93
CA THR A 432 31.75 7.29 -14.08
C THR A 432 32.67 6.40 -14.93
N PRO A 433 33.63 6.98 -15.67
CA PRO A 433 34.40 6.27 -16.69
C PRO A 433 35.31 5.17 -16.12
N ASP A 434 35.73 5.30 -14.85
CA ASP A 434 36.72 4.42 -14.20
C ASP A 434 36.08 3.37 -13.27
N SER A 435 34.75 3.25 -13.20
CA SER A 435 34.12 2.19 -12.41
C SER A 435 34.42 0.81 -13.03
N PRO A 436 34.88 -0.18 -12.24
CA PRO A 436 35.15 -1.53 -12.76
C PRO A 436 33.91 -2.19 -13.36
N PHE A 437 32.74 -2.01 -12.74
CA PHE A 437 31.47 -2.50 -13.27
C PHE A 437 31.11 -1.80 -14.60
N ILE A 438 31.23 -0.47 -14.69
CA ILE A 438 30.92 0.25 -15.92
C ILE A 438 31.90 -0.09 -17.04
N LEU A 439 33.19 -0.25 -16.74
CA LEU A 439 34.19 -0.72 -17.71
C LEU A 439 33.83 -2.10 -18.25
N PHE A 440 33.39 -3.02 -17.38
CA PHE A 440 32.90 -4.35 -17.76
C PHE A 440 31.74 -4.23 -18.75
N VAL A 441 30.67 -3.52 -18.38
CA VAL A 441 29.48 -3.40 -19.23
C VAL A 441 29.82 -2.73 -20.56
N ARG A 442 30.62 -1.65 -20.54
CA ARG A 442 31.03 -0.93 -21.75
C ARG A 442 31.83 -1.78 -22.73
N LEU A 443 32.72 -2.63 -22.22
CA LEU A 443 33.51 -3.52 -23.05
C LEU A 443 32.61 -4.59 -23.68
N HIS A 444 31.74 -5.22 -22.90
CA HIS A 444 30.85 -6.27 -23.41
C HIS A 444 29.77 -5.79 -24.37
N CYS A 445 29.20 -4.59 -24.17
CA CYS A 445 28.31 -4.00 -25.17
C CYS A 445 29.00 -3.81 -26.53
N ARG A 446 30.29 -3.44 -26.52
CA ARG A 446 31.08 -3.24 -27.75
C ARG A 446 31.47 -4.56 -28.39
N ILE A 447 31.79 -5.57 -27.59
CA ILE A 447 32.03 -6.93 -28.09
C ILE A 447 30.75 -7.47 -28.75
N ALA A 448 29.59 -7.35 -28.10
CA ALA A 448 28.32 -7.76 -28.68
C ALA A 448 28.02 -7.02 -30.01
N ALA A 449 28.25 -5.71 -30.05
CA ALA A 449 28.07 -4.93 -31.28
C ALA A 449 29.06 -5.35 -32.40
N CYS A 450 30.29 -5.68 -32.04
CA CYS A 450 31.29 -6.20 -32.98
C CYS A 450 30.87 -7.54 -33.60
N LEU A 451 30.21 -8.41 -32.83
CA LEU A 451 29.83 -9.75 -33.28
C LEU A 451 28.55 -9.76 -34.10
N PHE A 452 27.53 -9.03 -33.62
CA PHE A 452 26.16 -9.15 -34.11
C PHE A 452 25.68 -7.94 -34.91
N ALA A 453 26.31 -6.78 -34.77
CA ALA A 453 25.92 -5.53 -35.44
C ALA A 453 27.04 -4.94 -36.31
N SER A 454 27.99 -5.75 -36.78
CA SER A 454 29.21 -5.31 -37.49
C SER A 454 28.95 -4.48 -38.74
N GLU A 455 27.79 -4.62 -39.38
CA GLU A 455 27.41 -3.86 -40.58
C GLU A 455 26.84 -2.47 -40.24
N GLU A 456 26.42 -2.26 -38.99
CA GLU A 456 25.72 -1.04 -38.54
C GLU A 456 26.63 -0.12 -37.70
N VAL A 457 27.88 -0.55 -37.44
CA VAL A 457 28.82 0.13 -36.56
C VAL A 457 30.18 0.36 -37.21
N ASP A 458 30.90 1.39 -36.76
CA ASP A 458 32.30 1.61 -37.15
C ASP A 458 33.21 0.63 -36.39
N LEU A 459 33.53 -0.48 -37.05
CA LEU A 459 34.33 -1.57 -36.46
C LEU A 459 35.73 -1.11 -36.03
N ALA A 460 36.38 -0.25 -36.82
CA ALA A 460 37.73 0.23 -36.51
C ALA A 460 37.73 1.10 -35.24
N LYS A 461 36.73 1.98 -35.13
CA LYS A 461 36.53 2.79 -33.92
C LYS A 461 36.22 1.91 -32.71
N LEU A 462 35.32 0.94 -32.84
CA LEU A 462 34.96 0.02 -31.76
C LEU A 462 36.16 -0.79 -31.26
N LEU A 463 36.96 -1.36 -32.16
CA LEU A 463 38.17 -2.12 -31.81
C LEU A 463 39.16 -1.27 -31.02
N SER A 464 39.37 -0.01 -31.43
CA SER A 464 40.22 0.93 -30.71
C SER A 464 39.67 1.28 -29.32
N GLU A 465 38.35 1.50 -29.19
CA GLU A 465 37.73 1.77 -27.89
C GLU A 465 37.81 0.54 -26.95
N MET A 466 37.59 -0.66 -27.48
CA MET A 466 37.70 -1.90 -26.71
C MET A 466 39.13 -2.13 -26.19
N GLU A 467 40.15 -1.81 -26.98
CA GLU A 467 41.55 -1.89 -26.54
C GLU A 467 41.82 -0.99 -25.32
N GLU A 468 41.34 0.26 -25.36
CA GLU A 468 41.51 1.20 -24.26
C GLU A 468 40.72 0.78 -23.02
N LEU A 469 39.52 0.22 -23.19
CA LEU A 469 38.75 -0.35 -22.09
C LEU A 469 39.45 -1.55 -21.46
N ALA A 470 39.96 -2.48 -22.27
CA ALA A 470 40.71 -3.63 -21.77
C ALA A 470 41.95 -3.19 -20.99
N LYS A 471 42.73 -2.21 -21.48
CA LYS A 471 43.86 -1.61 -20.74
C LYS A 471 43.39 -0.96 -19.44
N ALA A 472 42.31 -0.18 -19.48
CA ALA A 472 41.76 0.50 -18.31
C ALA A 472 41.39 -0.49 -17.19
N MET A 473 40.94 -1.69 -17.54
CA MET A 473 40.58 -2.75 -16.59
C MET A 473 41.78 -3.38 -15.88
N GLU A 474 43.03 -3.26 -16.39
CA GLU A 474 44.26 -3.78 -15.74
C GLU A 474 44.45 -3.25 -14.31
N ARG A 475 43.87 -2.09 -14.01
CA ARG A 475 43.88 -1.46 -12.69
C ARG A 475 43.09 -2.26 -11.64
N PHE A 476 42.20 -3.14 -12.05
CA PHE A 476 41.30 -3.89 -11.17
C PHE A 476 41.65 -5.39 -11.18
N PRO A 477 42.20 -5.93 -10.08
CA PRO A 477 42.60 -7.33 -9.99
C PRO A 477 41.43 -8.23 -9.56
N ASN A 478 40.25 -8.08 -10.18
CA ASN A 478 39.07 -8.91 -9.93
C ASN A 478 38.78 -9.86 -11.11
N GLY A 479 38.06 -10.95 -10.84
CA GLY A 479 37.73 -11.97 -11.85
C GLY A 479 37.05 -11.38 -13.09
N TRP A 480 36.07 -10.50 -12.89
CA TRP A 480 35.30 -9.91 -13.99
C TRP A 480 36.16 -9.07 -14.93
N ALA A 481 37.13 -8.35 -14.39
CA ALA A 481 38.08 -7.57 -15.17
C ALA A 481 39.03 -8.48 -15.96
N ALA A 482 39.49 -9.58 -15.37
CA ALA A 482 40.26 -10.59 -16.08
C ALA A 482 39.43 -11.24 -17.21
N ASP A 483 38.20 -11.67 -16.93
CA ASP A 483 37.29 -12.31 -17.88
C ASP A 483 36.95 -11.38 -19.05
N SER A 484 36.79 -10.09 -18.78
CA SER A 484 36.46 -9.11 -19.82
C SER A 484 37.65 -8.83 -20.73
N ARG A 485 38.86 -8.68 -20.16
CA ARG A 485 40.09 -8.58 -20.95
C ARG A 485 40.33 -9.85 -21.77
N PHE A 486 40.06 -11.00 -21.17
CA PHE A 486 40.11 -12.30 -21.85
C PHE A 486 39.17 -12.31 -23.06
N ALA A 487 37.89 -11.97 -22.89
CA ALA A 487 36.90 -11.93 -23.96
C ALA A 487 37.31 -10.99 -25.10
N TYR A 488 37.88 -9.82 -24.77
CA TYR A 488 38.43 -8.91 -25.77
C TYR A 488 39.62 -9.52 -26.53
N TYR A 489 40.63 -10.03 -25.81
CA TYR A 489 41.82 -10.59 -26.45
C TYR A 489 41.50 -11.83 -27.30
N GLU A 490 40.49 -12.59 -26.91
CA GLU A 490 39.97 -13.72 -27.68
C GLU A 490 39.26 -13.27 -28.96
N LEU A 491 38.47 -12.21 -28.90
CA LEU A 491 37.80 -11.63 -30.07
C LEU A 491 38.81 -11.19 -31.13
N VAL A 492 39.92 -10.58 -30.70
CA VAL A 492 40.96 -10.04 -31.61
C VAL A 492 42.10 -11.01 -31.88
N ASP A 493 41.98 -12.26 -31.43
CA ASP A 493 43.00 -13.32 -31.59
C ASP A 493 44.41 -12.89 -31.11
N SER A 494 44.46 -12.22 -29.95
CA SER A 494 45.72 -11.72 -29.37
C SER A 494 46.42 -12.79 -28.54
N PRO A 495 47.76 -12.95 -28.66
CA PRO A 495 48.53 -13.85 -27.79
C PRO A 495 48.50 -13.44 -26.31
N ARG A 496 48.09 -12.20 -26.00
CA ARG A 496 47.92 -11.72 -24.61
C ARG A 496 46.83 -12.46 -23.83
N VAL A 497 45.92 -13.14 -24.51
CA VAL A 497 44.90 -13.99 -23.89
C VAL A 497 45.51 -14.97 -22.86
N ALA A 498 46.73 -15.42 -23.12
CA ALA A 498 47.51 -16.29 -22.26
C ALA A 498 48.04 -15.65 -20.97
N GLU A 499 48.46 -14.39 -21.05
CA GLU A 499 48.98 -13.65 -19.91
C GLU A 499 47.87 -13.30 -18.94
N GLU A 500 46.68 -12.99 -19.46
CA GLU A 500 45.48 -12.74 -18.67
C GLU A 500 44.99 -13.99 -17.96
N PHE A 501 45.05 -15.14 -18.64
CA PHE A 501 44.74 -16.41 -18.02
C PHE A 501 45.62 -16.74 -16.80
N LYS A 502 46.94 -16.51 -16.85
CA LYS A 502 47.83 -16.75 -15.69
C LYS A 502 47.42 -15.96 -14.44
N LYS A 503 46.68 -14.86 -14.61
CA LYS A 503 46.17 -14.01 -13.53
C LYS A 503 44.81 -14.50 -13.02
N ALA A 504 43.98 -15.10 -13.86
CA ALA A 504 42.62 -15.55 -13.58
C ALA A 504 42.54 -16.92 -12.86
N ARG A 505 43.44 -17.18 -11.89
CA ARG A 505 43.77 -18.47 -11.22
C ARG A 505 42.63 -19.40 -10.75
N ASN A 506 41.36 -19.02 -10.89
CA ASN A 506 40.19 -19.76 -10.42
C ASN A 506 39.23 -20.24 -11.53
N ASP A 507 39.44 -19.88 -12.81
CA ASP A 507 38.59 -20.37 -13.91
C ASP A 507 39.30 -21.46 -14.73
N TRP A 508 38.91 -22.71 -14.50
CA TRP A 508 39.41 -23.90 -15.18
C TRP A 508 39.14 -23.91 -16.68
N TRP A 509 38.11 -23.21 -17.16
CA TRP A 509 37.83 -23.17 -18.59
C TRP A 509 38.77 -22.19 -19.29
N GLN A 510 39.18 -21.11 -18.62
CA GLN A 510 40.28 -20.30 -19.11
C GLN A 510 41.58 -21.11 -19.17
N ALA A 511 41.75 -22.11 -18.30
CA ALA A 511 42.90 -23.03 -18.36
C ALA A 511 42.87 -23.93 -19.58
N LEU A 512 41.72 -24.52 -19.89
CA LEU A 512 41.55 -25.28 -21.12
C LEU A 512 41.76 -24.39 -22.36
N ARG A 513 41.16 -23.19 -22.40
CA ARG A 513 41.29 -22.25 -23.53
C ARG A 513 42.71 -21.74 -23.70
N ALA A 514 43.42 -21.43 -22.63
CA ALA A 514 44.79 -20.96 -22.72
C ALA A 514 45.75 -22.07 -23.13
N ALA A 515 45.63 -23.28 -22.56
CA ALA A 515 46.41 -24.44 -23.00
C ALA A 515 46.26 -24.71 -24.52
N VAL A 516 45.11 -24.34 -25.05
CA VAL A 516 44.75 -24.44 -26.46
C VAL A 516 45.27 -23.27 -27.32
N LEU A 517 45.08 -22.01 -26.88
CA LEU A 517 45.43 -20.80 -27.63
C LEU A 517 46.95 -20.51 -27.59
N LEU A 518 47.66 -20.97 -26.56
CA LEU A 518 49.06 -20.60 -26.31
C LEU A 518 50.09 -21.16 -27.27
N ARG A 519 49.74 -22.01 -28.24
CA ARG A 519 50.72 -22.77 -29.04
C ARG A 519 51.85 -23.32 -28.17
N PHE A 520 51.55 -24.33 -27.34
CA PHE A 520 52.52 -25.20 -26.66
C PHE A 520 53.86 -24.55 -26.27
N ASP A 521 53.88 -23.87 -25.12
CA ASP A 521 55.10 -23.87 -24.33
C ASP A 521 55.14 -25.21 -23.57
N GLU A 522 56.06 -26.11 -23.94
CA GLU A 522 56.24 -27.46 -23.36
C GLU A 522 56.36 -27.44 -21.82
N SER A 523 56.71 -26.28 -21.26
CA SER A 523 56.79 -26.03 -19.81
C SER A 523 55.45 -26.12 -19.06
N TRP A 524 54.30 -26.02 -19.74
CA TRP A 524 52.98 -26.15 -19.10
C TRP A 524 52.70 -27.57 -18.59
N SER A 525 53.34 -28.59 -19.19
CA SER A 525 52.95 -29.99 -19.02
C SER A 525 53.34 -30.61 -17.68
N LEU A 526 54.49 -30.28 -17.07
CA LEU A 526 55.05 -31.10 -15.98
C LEU A 526 54.79 -30.58 -14.55
N GLU A 527 54.64 -29.27 -14.36
CA GLU A 527 54.56 -28.68 -13.01
C GLU A 527 53.12 -28.57 -12.50
N ASN A 528 52.13 -28.43 -13.41
CA ASN A 528 50.71 -28.45 -13.08
C ASN A 528 50.15 -29.88 -12.94
N GLN A 529 50.73 -30.88 -13.62
CA GLN A 529 50.42 -32.31 -13.50
C GLN A 529 50.48 -32.83 -12.06
N ARG A 530 51.28 -32.21 -11.18
CA ARG A 530 51.44 -32.62 -9.77
C ARG A 530 50.59 -31.84 -8.77
N ASN A 531 50.03 -30.70 -9.17
CA ASN A 531 49.24 -29.81 -8.31
C ASN A 531 47.74 -29.85 -8.64
N ALA A 532 47.31 -30.66 -9.62
CA ALA A 532 45.90 -30.90 -9.99
C ALA A 532 45.13 -31.74 -8.95
N SER A 533 45.44 -31.58 -7.67
CA SER A 533 44.53 -31.93 -6.57
C SER A 533 43.81 -30.65 -6.18
N SER A 534 42.77 -30.29 -6.93
CA SER A 534 41.92 -29.14 -6.61
C SER A 534 40.64 -29.61 -5.90
N ASP A 535 40.16 -28.81 -4.95
CA ASP A 535 38.92 -29.05 -4.20
C ASP A 535 37.64 -28.89 -5.06
N SER A 536 37.77 -28.69 -6.38
CA SER A 536 36.65 -28.41 -7.30
C SER A 536 36.54 -29.43 -8.44
N PRO A 537 35.41 -30.18 -8.55
CA PRO A 537 35.17 -31.14 -9.62
C PRO A 537 35.32 -30.55 -11.03
N PHE A 538 35.00 -29.28 -11.21
CA PHE A 538 35.05 -28.61 -12.51
C PHE A 538 36.47 -28.34 -13.00
N GLN A 539 37.39 -28.05 -12.09
CA GLN A 539 38.79 -27.87 -12.45
C GLN A 539 39.42 -29.18 -12.93
N ALA A 540 39.12 -30.27 -12.25
CA ALA A 540 39.50 -31.61 -12.67
C ALA A 540 38.89 -32.00 -14.04
N ILE A 541 37.62 -31.65 -14.32
CA ILE A 541 37.01 -31.86 -15.64
C ILE A 541 37.78 -31.08 -16.73
N GLY A 542 38.13 -29.82 -16.46
CA GLY A 542 38.93 -28.99 -17.36
C GLY A 542 40.29 -29.57 -17.71
N ASP A 543 41.05 -29.96 -16.69
CA ASP A 543 42.36 -30.55 -16.84
C ASP A 543 42.28 -31.88 -17.61
N ALA A 544 41.27 -32.71 -17.33
CA ALA A 544 41.02 -33.95 -18.06
C ALA A 544 40.66 -33.70 -19.53
N CYS A 545 39.82 -32.70 -19.85
CA CYS A 545 39.56 -32.31 -21.23
C CYS A 545 40.83 -31.87 -21.96
N ALA A 546 41.71 -31.09 -21.30
CA ALA A 546 42.98 -30.65 -21.88
C ALA A 546 43.90 -31.84 -22.20
N LEU A 547 43.97 -32.80 -21.28
CA LEU A 547 44.74 -34.03 -21.44
C LEU A 547 44.18 -34.91 -22.57
N ALA A 548 42.86 -35.08 -22.65
CA ALA A 548 42.22 -35.82 -23.74
C ALA A 548 42.53 -35.19 -25.12
N ILE A 549 42.47 -33.86 -25.23
CA ILE A 549 42.78 -33.11 -26.46
C ILE A 549 44.26 -33.20 -26.85
N THR A 550 45.15 -33.37 -25.89
CA THR A 550 46.61 -33.47 -26.10
C THR A 550 47.09 -34.90 -26.32
N GLY A 551 46.19 -35.88 -26.27
CA GLY A 551 46.49 -37.29 -26.54
C GLY A 551 46.77 -38.13 -25.28
N GLU A 552 46.66 -37.53 -24.09
CA GLU A 552 46.84 -38.18 -22.78
C GLU A 552 45.53 -38.79 -22.28
N SER A 553 44.88 -39.59 -23.12
CA SER A 553 43.53 -40.11 -22.90
C SER A 553 43.40 -40.97 -21.62
N GLN A 554 44.46 -41.68 -21.25
CA GLN A 554 44.45 -42.52 -20.04
C GLN A 554 44.42 -41.67 -18.77
N LEU A 555 45.24 -40.61 -18.70
CA LEU A 555 45.27 -39.72 -17.54
C LEU A 555 43.99 -38.90 -17.42
N ALA A 556 43.40 -38.50 -18.55
CA ALA A 556 42.09 -37.84 -18.58
C ALA A 556 40.99 -38.71 -17.95
N MET A 557 40.96 -40.01 -18.28
CA MET A 557 40.00 -40.95 -17.69
C MET A 557 40.30 -41.27 -16.22
N GLU A 558 41.57 -41.29 -15.80
CA GLU A 558 41.94 -41.46 -14.39
C GLU A 558 41.45 -40.28 -13.53
N ILE A 559 41.59 -39.05 -14.01
CA ILE A 559 41.06 -37.85 -13.34
C ILE A 559 39.53 -37.91 -13.28
N TYR A 560 38.86 -38.22 -14.40
CA TYR A 560 37.41 -38.35 -14.42
C TYR A 560 36.90 -39.38 -13.41
N ASN A 561 37.51 -40.58 -13.37
CA ASN A 561 37.10 -41.64 -12.45
C ASN A 561 37.39 -41.32 -10.98
N SER A 562 38.18 -40.28 -10.69
CA SER A 562 38.40 -39.79 -9.33
C SER A 562 37.32 -38.80 -8.87
N LEU A 563 36.43 -38.36 -9.76
CA LEU A 563 35.32 -37.47 -9.46
C LEU A 563 34.16 -38.24 -8.82
N ASP A 564 34.10 -38.26 -7.49
CA ASP A 564 32.97 -38.85 -6.76
C ASP A 564 31.80 -37.86 -6.58
N GLY A 565 30.56 -38.35 -6.68
CA GLY A 565 29.37 -37.65 -6.18
C GLY A 565 28.89 -36.44 -7.00
N LEU A 566 29.11 -36.43 -8.32
CA LEU A 566 28.64 -35.35 -9.19
C LEU A 566 27.10 -35.27 -9.23
N ASP A 567 26.55 -34.06 -9.15
CA ASP A 567 25.12 -33.83 -9.42
C ASP A 567 24.80 -34.08 -10.90
N ALA A 568 23.52 -34.26 -11.23
CA ALA A 568 23.08 -34.62 -12.59
C ALA A 568 23.50 -33.61 -13.67
N LEU A 569 23.60 -32.31 -13.33
CA LEU A 569 23.98 -31.26 -14.27
C LEU A 569 25.50 -31.26 -14.51
N THR A 570 26.26 -31.45 -13.43
CA THR A 570 27.71 -31.60 -13.46
C THR A 570 28.09 -32.89 -14.21
N LEU A 571 27.31 -33.96 -14.03
CA LEU A 571 27.46 -35.21 -14.78
C LEU A 571 27.28 -34.98 -16.28
N VAL A 572 26.23 -34.25 -16.72
CA VAL A 572 26.03 -33.89 -18.14
C VAL A 572 27.23 -33.16 -18.73
N ALA A 573 27.82 -32.21 -18.00
CA ALA A 573 29.00 -31.48 -18.45
C ALA A 573 30.27 -32.37 -18.49
N SER A 574 30.38 -33.34 -17.59
CA SER A 574 31.53 -34.23 -17.49
C SER A 574 31.61 -35.30 -18.58
N LEU A 575 30.48 -35.63 -19.22
CA LEU A 575 30.38 -36.60 -20.32
C LEU A 575 31.16 -36.19 -21.58
N GLU A 576 31.67 -34.96 -21.64
CA GLU A 576 32.59 -34.50 -22.66
C GLU A 576 33.90 -35.32 -22.68
N ILE A 577 34.43 -35.73 -21.51
CA ILE A 577 35.72 -36.44 -21.44
C ILE A 577 35.65 -37.84 -22.07
N PRO A 578 34.70 -38.71 -21.71
CA PRO A 578 34.58 -40.02 -22.35
C PRO A 578 34.25 -39.92 -23.85
N LEU A 579 33.47 -38.92 -24.28
CA LEU A 579 33.22 -38.64 -25.71
C LEU A 579 34.50 -38.27 -26.46
N LEU A 580 35.39 -37.50 -25.84
CA LEU A 580 36.68 -37.13 -26.43
C LEU A 580 37.67 -38.30 -26.52
N VAL A 581 37.64 -39.19 -25.54
CA VAL A 581 38.49 -40.38 -25.46
C VAL A 581 37.95 -41.55 -26.29
N GLY A 582 36.68 -41.52 -26.70
CA GLY A 582 36.04 -42.55 -27.52
C GLY A 582 35.32 -43.65 -26.75
N ASP A 583 35.07 -43.48 -25.45
CA ASP A 583 34.40 -44.48 -24.60
C ASP A 583 32.88 -44.34 -24.60
N LEU A 584 32.26 -44.67 -25.74
CA LEU A 584 30.82 -44.51 -25.96
C LEU A 584 29.95 -45.40 -25.06
N GLY A 585 30.44 -46.59 -24.69
CA GLY A 585 29.69 -47.50 -23.82
C GLY A 585 29.53 -46.93 -22.41
N PHE A 586 30.58 -46.27 -21.92
CA PHE A 586 30.52 -45.53 -20.66
C PHE A 586 29.55 -44.34 -20.74
N VAL A 587 29.63 -43.54 -21.81
CA VAL A 587 28.71 -42.40 -22.04
C VAL A 587 27.25 -42.84 -22.03
N GLU A 588 26.91 -43.90 -22.75
CA GLU A 588 25.54 -44.41 -22.85
C GLU A 588 25.02 -44.90 -21.48
N SER A 589 25.87 -45.59 -20.71
CA SER A 589 25.54 -46.08 -19.37
C SER A 589 25.28 -44.94 -18.38
N GLU A 590 26.21 -43.99 -18.27
CA GLU A 590 26.09 -42.85 -17.34
C GLU A 590 24.97 -41.90 -17.75
N SER A 591 24.76 -41.68 -19.05
CA SER A 591 23.66 -40.86 -19.55
C SER A 591 22.30 -41.47 -19.19
N ALA A 592 22.14 -42.79 -19.34
CA ALA A 592 20.92 -43.50 -18.96
C ALA A 592 20.68 -43.45 -17.45
N TYR A 593 21.75 -43.59 -16.65
CA TYR A 593 21.69 -43.43 -15.20
C TYR A 593 21.24 -42.02 -14.79
N ALA A 594 21.84 -40.98 -15.36
CA ALA A 594 21.48 -39.58 -15.12
C ALA A 594 20.01 -39.29 -15.48
N LEU A 595 19.58 -39.77 -16.65
CA LEU A 595 18.21 -39.60 -17.14
C LEU A 595 17.19 -40.26 -16.19
N SER A 596 17.51 -41.43 -15.65
CA SER A 596 16.66 -42.13 -14.68
C SER A 596 16.55 -41.39 -13.34
N THR A 597 17.64 -40.72 -12.93
CA THR A 597 17.70 -39.92 -11.70
C THR A 597 16.85 -38.67 -11.84
N LEU A 598 16.98 -37.94 -12.95
CA LEU A 598 16.16 -36.75 -13.26
C LEU A 598 14.67 -37.06 -13.41
N ALA A 599 14.31 -38.26 -13.87
CA ALA A 599 12.91 -38.69 -13.94
C ALA A 599 12.25 -38.91 -12.57
N SER A 600 13.04 -38.97 -11.48
CA SER A 600 12.58 -39.37 -10.13
C SER A 600 12.45 -38.21 -9.13
N GLY A 601 12.84 -36.98 -9.47
CA GLY A 601 12.67 -35.77 -8.65
C GLY A 601 12.66 -34.49 -9.49
N VAL A 602 11.63 -33.64 -9.29
CA VAL A 602 11.39 -32.21 -9.68
C VAL A 602 12.57 -31.52 -10.42
N ASP A 603 12.49 -30.81 -11.56
CA ASP A 603 11.50 -29.92 -12.20
C ASP A 603 11.61 -29.98 -13.75
N THR A 604 10.58 -29.56 -14.48
CA THR A 604 10.48 -29.48 -15.96
C THR A 604 11.36 -28.40 -16.64
N SER A 605 12.13 -27.63 -15.86
CA SER A 605 13.04 -26.58 -16.35
C SER A 605 14.29 -27.11 -17.07
N PHE A 606 14.50 -28.44 -17.14
CA PHE A 606 15.70 -29.07 -17.70
C PHE A 606 15.50 -29.73 -19.07
N ASN A 607 14.53 -29.28 -19.87
CA ASN A 607 14.20 -29.90 -21.17
C ASN A 607 15.43 -30.06 -22.09
N ASN A 608 16.32 -29.05 -22.15
CA ASN A 608 17.56 -29.14 -22.93
C ASN A 608 18.55 -30.18 -22.37
N ALA A 609 18.68 -30.33 -21.05
CA ALA A 609 19.57 -31.35 -20.47
C ALA A 609 19.03 -32.76 -20.70
N ILE A 610 17.71 -32.94 -20.60
CA ILE A 610 17.02 -34.20 -20.86
C ILE A 610 17.17 -34.59 -22.34
N ALA A 611 16.96 -33.66 -23.29
CA ALA A 611 17.14 -33.90 -24.72
C ALA A 611 18.59 -34.34 -25.03
N ARG A 612 19.59 -33.67 -24.44
CA ARG A 612 21.00 -34.04 -24.57
C ARG A 612 21.31 -35.43 -24.01
N LEU A 613 20.81 -35.75 -22.82
CA LEU A 613 20.99 -37.09 -22.21
C LEU A 613 20.32 -38.19 -23.02
N ARG A 614 19.13 -37.95 -23.59
CA ARG A 614 18.46 -38.90 -24.50
C ARG A 614 19.29 -39.15 -25.75
N PHE A 615 19.83 -38.10 -26.36
CA PHE A 615 20.76 -38.25 -27.48
C PHE A 615 21.97 -39.10 -27.08
N LEU A 616 22.66 -38.75 -25.99
CA LEU A 616 23.84 -39.48 -25.52
C LEU A 616 23.54 -40.92 -25.12
N SER A 617 22.31 -41.25 -24.75
CA SER A 617 21.84 -42.62 -24.47
C SER A 617 21.44 -43.42 -25.74
N GLY A 618 21.73 -42.92 -26.94
CA GLY A 618 21.42 -43.60 -28.21
C GLY A 618 20.32 -42.97 -29.06
N GLY A 619 19.81 -41.79 -28.70
CA GLY A 619 18.84 -41.02 -29.50
C GLY A 619 19.40 -40.47 -30.81
N SER A 620 18.52 -40.02 -31.71
CA SER A 620 18.90 -39.53 -33.05
C SER A 620 19.33 -38.06 -33.06
N GLU A 621 20.17 -37.69 -34.04
CA GLU A 621 20.61 -36.29 -34.26
C GLU A 621 19.41 -35.36 -34.55
N SER A 622 18.43 -35.82 -35.33
CA SER A 622 17.25 -35.05 -35.69
C SER A 622 16.33 -34.76 -34.51
N ASP A 623 16.21 -35.71 -33.58
CA ASP A 623 15.39 -35.52 -32.39
C ASP A 623 16.03 -34.51 -31.44
N LEU A 624 17.37 -34.57 -31.26
CA LEU A 624 18.07 -33.56 -30.46
C LEU A 624 17.88 -32.15 -31.03
N LEU A 625 18.07 -31.98 -32.34
CA LEU A 625 17.92 -30.68 -32.98
C LEU A 625 16.47 -30.16 -32.98
N ALA A 626 15.48 -31.04 -32.93
CA ALA A 626 14.07 -30.66 -32.87
C ALA A 626 13.58 -30.36 -31.43
N GLU A 627 14.21 -30.95 -30.42
CA GLU A 627 13.84 -30.78 -29.00
C GLU A 627 14.52 -29.57 -28.32
N VAL A 628 15.55 -28.99 -28.95
CA VAL A 628 16.27 -27.80 -28.45
C VAL A 628 15.45 -26.52 -28.67
N ASP A 629 15.50 -25.60 -27.71
CA ASP A 629 14.67 -24.39 -27.63
C ASP A 629 14.87 -23.33 -28.75
N GLY A 630 15.76 -23.58 -29.71
CA GLY A 630 16.04 -22.66 -30.83
C GLY A 630 16.85 -21.42 -30.46
N SER A 631 17.34 -21.31 -29.22
CA SER A 631 18.32 -20.28 -28.83
C SER A 631 19.69 -20.58 -29.44
N LEU A 632 20.55 -19.56 -29.63
CA LEU A 632 21.94 -19.81 -30.06
C LEU A 632 22.67 -20.70 -29.05
N THR A 633 22.38 -20.52 -27.77
CA THR A 633 22.92 -21.33 -26.67
C THR A 633 22.56 -22.81 -26.85
N GLY A 634 21.29 -23.10 -27.11
CA GLY A 634 20.78 -24.45 -27.38
C GLY A 634 21.40 -25.04 -28.64
N GLU A 635 21.43 -24.27 -29.74
CA GLU A 635 22.00 -24.71 -31.02
C GLU A 635 23.49 -25.08 -30.91
N VAL A 636 24.29 -24.24 -30.22
CA VAL A 636 25.71 -24.54 -29.96
C VAL A 636 25.86 -25.83 -29.18
N GLN A 637 25.07 -26.03 -28.11
CA GLN A 637 25.17 -27.25 -27.30
C GLN A 637 24.80 -28.51 -28.11
N ALA A 638 23.75 -28.42 -28.93
CA ALA A 638 23.29 -29.53 -29.75
C ALA A 638 24.33 -29.92 -30.81
N HIS A 639 24.79 -28.94 -31.59
CA HIS A 639 25.81 -29.19 -32.62
C HIS A 639 27.13 -29.65 -32.01
N TYR A 640 27.51 -29.11 -30.85
CA TYR A 640 28.72 -29.54 -30.16
C TYR A 640 28.69 -31.01 -29.76
N LEU A 641 27.61 -31.46 -29.12
CA LEU A 641 27.49 -32.85 -28.68
C LEU A 641 27.41 -33.81 -29.86
N ILE A 642 26.72 -33.44 -30.94
CA ILE A 642 26.72 -34.21 -32.18
C ILE A 642 28.14 -34.29 -32.74
N GLY A 643 28.85 -33.16 -32.82
CA GLY A 643 30.23 -33.09 -33.26
C GLY A 643 31.17 -33.97 -32.43
N LEU A 644 31.11 -33.89 -31.10
CA LEU A 644 31.91 -34.73 -30.21
C LEU A 644 31.64 -36.22 -30.40
N ARG A 645 30.37 -36.63 -30.49
CA ARG A 645 30.01 -38.04 -30.67
C ARG A 645 30.46 -38.57 -32.03
N LEU A 646 30.23 -37.81 -33.11
CA LEU A 646 30.70 -38.15 -34.45
C LEU A 646 32.22 -38.26 -34.48
N ARG A 647 32.92 -37.36 -33.77
CA ARG A 647 34.37 -37.42 -33.64
C ARG A 647 34.83 -38.68 -32.91
N ALA A 648 34.15 -39.08 -31.84
CA ALA A 648 34.41 -40.35 -31.13
C ALA A 648 34.28 -41.55 -32.07
N LEU A 649 33.33 -41.49 -33.01
CA LEU A 649 33.11 -42.47 -34.07
C LEU A 649 34.07 -42.33 -35.26
N SER A 650 35.02 -41.39 -35.21
CA SER A 650 35.91 -41.04 -36.32
C SER A 650 35.17 -40.66 -37.61
N ASP A 651 33.99 -40.04 -37.50
CA ASP A 651 33.20 -39.52 -38.62
C ASP A 651 33.55 -38.04 -38.89
N ASN A 652 33.99 -37.75 -40.12
CA ASN A 652 34.39 -36.41 -40.54
C ASN A 652 33.25 -35.38 -40.55
N ARG A 653 31.98 -35.80 -40.52
CA ARG A 653 30.83 -34.88 -40.35
C ARG A 653 30.90 -34.10 -39.04
N CYS A 654 31.71 -34.53 -38.06
CA CYS A 654 31.93 -33.79 -36.83
C CYS A 654 32.38 -32.34 -37.08
N PHE A 655 33.22 -32.09 -38.10
CA PHE A 655 33.73 -30.75 -38.41
C PHE A 655 32.65 -29.81 -38.94
N ASP A 656 31.66 -30.32 -39.67
CA ASP A 656 30.52 -29.50 -40.10
C ASP A 656 29.69 -29.04 -38.90
N HIS A 657 29.54 -29.89 -37.89
CA HIS A 657 28.88 -29.54 -36.65
C HIS A 657 29.68 -28.55 -35.78
N PHE A 658 31.00 -28.74 -35.67
CA PHE A 658 31.85 -27.76 -35.00
C PHE A 658 31.85 -26.42 -35.74
N ARG A 659 31.80 -26.42 -37.08
CA ARG A 659 31.71 -25.18 -37.88
C ARG A 659 30.40 -24.44 -37.61
N LYS A 660 29.28 -25.16 -37.57
CA LYS A 660 27.99 -24.59 -37.16
C LYS A 660 28.03 -24.00 -35.76
N CYS A 661 28.72 -24.64 -34.81
CA CYS A 661 28.93 -24.06 -33.48
C CYS A 661 29.65 -22.70 -33.58
N VAL A 662 30.71 -22.61 -34.40
CA VAL A 662 31.50 -21.37 -34.56
C VAL A 662 30.75 -20.29 -35.34
N GLU A 663 29.88 -20.67 -36.28
CA GLU A 663 29.04 -19.74 -37.06
C GLU A 663 28.05 -18.96 -36.18
N THR A 664 27.69 -19.47 -35.00
CA THR A 664 26.85 -18.76 -34.03
C THR A 664 27.48 -17.50 -33.42
N LYS A 665 28.81 -17.33 -33.57
CA LYS A 665 29.58 -16.20 -33.01
C LYS A 665 29.48 -16.02 -31.48
N GLN A 666 29.10 -17.07 -30.74
CA GLN A 666 29.09 -17.06 -29.27
C GLN A 666 30.49 -16.85 -28.67
N ILE A 667 30.63 -16.16 -27.55
CA ILE A 667 31.93 -16.02 -26.85
C ILE A 667 31.93 -16.54 -25.41
N TRP A 668 30.76 -16.86 -24.87
CA TRP A 668 30.62 -17.30 -23.48
C TRP A 668 30.39 -18.80 -23.37
N MET A 669 30.05 -19.46 -24.49
CA MET A 669 29.74 -20.87 -24.52
C MET A 669 30.98 -21.73 -24.61
N ARG A 670 31.21 -22.57 -23.61
CA ARG A 670 32.36 -23.50 -23.55
C ARG A 670 32.48 -24.32 -24.84
N GLN A 671 31.36 -24.86 -25.28
CA GLN A 671 31.23 -25.66 -26.49
C GLN A 671 31.64 -24.92 -27.77
N TYR A 672 31.32 -23.63 -27.88
CA TYR A 672 31.77 -22.79 -29.01
C TYR A 672 33.30 -22.75 -29.09
N HIS A 673 33.97 -22.51 -27.97
CA HIS A 673 35.43 -22.32 -27.94
C HIS A 673 36.17 -23.60 -28.22
N PHE A 674 35.69 -24.69 -27.64
CA PHE A 674 36.21 -26.00 -27.98
C PHE A 674 36.09 -26.27 -29.49
N SER A 675 34.94 -25.93 -30.10
CA SER A 675 34.72 -26.12 -31.53
C SER A 675 35.66 -25.27 -32.38
N LYS A 676 35.81 -23.97 -32.04
CA LYS A 676 36.73 -23.03 -32.70
C LYS A 676 38.17 -23.54 -32.67
N THR A 677 38.57 -24.03 -31.50
CA THR A 677 39.88 -24.62 -31.26
C THR A 677 40.15 -25.83 -32.13
N LEU A 678 39.17 -26.74 -32.18
CA LEU A 678 39.32 -27.98 -32.92
C LEU A 678 39.53 -27.71 -34.41
N LEU A 679 38.76 -26.77 -34.96
CA LEU A 679 38.85 -26.36 -36.35
C LEU A 679 40.18 -25.65 -36.63
N MET A 680 40.65 -24.77 -35.74
CA MET A 680 41.96 -24.13 -35.89
C MET A 680 43.11 -25.14 -35.96
N ARG A 681 43.04 -26.23 -35.18
CA ARG A 681 44.03 -27.32 -35.24
C ARG A 681 43.97 -28.14 -36.54
N GLU A 682 42.83 -28.14 -37.22
CA GLU A 682 42.66 -28.82 -38.51
C GLU A 682 43.13 -27.92 -39.66
N GLU A 683 42.80 -26.62 -39.64
CA GLU A 683 43.23 -25.62 -40.63
C GLU A 683 44.73 -25.32 -40.57
N LEU A 684 45.34 -25.46 -39.38
CA LEU A 684 46.79 -25.59 -39.21
C LEU A 684 47.17 -27.04 -39.55
N GLU A 685 47.56 -27.34 -40.78
CA GLU A 685 48.16 -28.63 -41.11
C GLU A 685 49.26 -29.01 -40.09
N VAL A 686 48.95 -29.89 -39.14
CA VAL A 686 49.89 -30.87 -38.60
C VAL A 686 49.51 -32.18 -39.27
N PRO A 687 50.04 -32.46 -40.47
CA PRO A 687 49.87 -33.77 -41.07
C PRO A 687 50.62 -34.77 -40.18
N ASN A 688 49.89 -35.78 -39.71
CA ASN A 688 50.38 -36.99 -39.03
C ASN A 688 50.77 -36.81 -37.55
N LEU A 689 49.85 -37.19 -36.65
CA LEU A 689 50.24 -38.00 -35.46
C LEU A 689 49.09 -38.68 -34.70
N ILE A 690 47.81 -38.46 -35.04
CA ILE A 690 46.71 -39.13 -34.30
C ILE A 690 46.23 -40.45 -34.97
N ASN A 691 46.76 -40.81 -36.15
CA ASN A 691 46.57 -42.13 -36.75
C ASN A 691 47.87 -42.94 -36.77
N ARG A 692 48.20 -43.57 -35.64
CA ARG A 692 48.92 -44.85 -35.66
C ARG A 692 48.19 -45.87 -34.78
N PRO A 693 47.35 -46.75 -35.36
CA PRO A 693 47.34 -48.11 -34.91
C PRO A 693 48.69 -48.76 -35.31
N VAL A 694 49.32 -49.43 -34.35
CA VAL A 694 50.49 -50.27 -34.56
C VAL A 694 50.16 -51.33 -35.62
N GLY A 695 50.82 -51.29 -36.78
CA GLY A 695 50.62 -52.31 -37.82
C GLY A 695 51.33 -52.05 -39.14
N ASN A 696 52.57 -52.54 -39.25
CA ASN A 696 53.28 -53.01 -40.44
C ASN A 696 53.14 -52.34 -41.84
N ALA A 697 54.34 -52.07 -42.38
CA ALA A 697 54.79 -52.29 -43.77
C ALA A 697 54.78 -51.11 -44.79
N ARG A 698 56.00 -50.62 -45.04
CA ARG A 698 56.66 -50.37 -46.35
C ARG A 698 55.76 -49.98 -47.54
N GLN A 699 55.88 -48.72 -47.97
CA GLN A 699 56.66 -48.33 -49.14
C GLN A 699 56.96 -46.84 -49.12
#